data_AF-A0A238YDN2-F1
#
_entry.id   AF-A0A238YDN2-F1
#
_cell.length_a   1.000
_cell.length_b   1.000
_cell.length_c   1.000
_cell.angle_alpha   90.00
_cell.angle_beta   90.00
_cell.angle_gamma   90.00
#
_symmetry.space_group_name_H-M   'P 1'
#
loop_
_entity.id
_entity.type
_entity.pdbx_description
1 polymer ?
#
loop_
_entity_poly.entity_id
_entity_poly.type
_entity_poly.pdbx_seq_one_letter_code
_entity_poly.pdbx_strand_id
1 'polypeptide(L)'
;MTTALLAAVTVAGTLAAPVAATAAQPGPRFDLQAHRGGLGLRVENTLASFGNALRLGVSTLELDVQITEDGQAVVTHDRRVTGTKCTDTVPVTPGDPEFPYVGKYVNTLTLAQVRTLDCGSKALADKPGQLAVPGARMPLLREVFDLVKRYHADDVKLNVETKVEAGAPTETAPREQFVQVTAAEIRRAGMTAQVTVQSFDWGALMRMRQVQPRLPLVALTNYDSLQVGLPGASPWLGGIDIDDFGGDPIKAIRSFGATTFSPVHGFPQNGTVSDPAYRPYVTRDLVRHAHRYGIKVVPWTVDDVPTMNKLIDDGVDGLITDYPDRLRTVLAGRGFALPKPHASPFDIQAHRGGRATRPENTLPAFAEALKNPDISTLELDTGVTADGHLVVLHDRTVNGSHCVDTAPARVGDPAFPYVGKLVHDLTLEQIRTIDCGSRTLPEFPRQVAVPGARIPTLDEVFALVGSSGRTDVRMNIETKISPLVNDTAPYRDFTRKLVRAIERAGFTRRATIQSFDWRTIRYARTLDHRIETVALVWQYGPAECASLADECSLEAVYGDPSVKSPWTGGLDWWRYRDLGALARAAGATTVSANWQVHDPDQQTVTSSDWYLRRDPAYYHGPAVPALRQRYGLAVVPYTVNDAAVLQHVIDLGVDGIITDDPDLLIRVAIRNGLR
;
A
#
# COMPACT_ATOMS: atom_id res chain seq x y z
N MET A 1 3.96 54.43 73.85
CA MET A 1 3.43 53.09 74.13
C MET A 1 2.03 53.00 73.54
N THR A 2 1.87 52.27 72.44
CA THR A 2 0.64 51.52 72.07
C THR A 2 0.85 50.93 70.67
N THR A 3 0.87 49.61 70.65
CA THR A 3 0.96 48.70 69.50
C THR A 3 -0.32 48.77 68.65
N ALA A 4 -0.19 48.87 67.33
CA ALA A 4 -1.31 48.69 66.40
C ALA A 4 -0.95 47.57 65.41
N LEU A 5 -1.72 46.48 65.48
CA LEU A 5 -1.67 45.32 64.59
C LEU A 5 -2.19 45.70 63.19
N LEU A 6 -1.42 45.40 62.14
CA LEU A 6 -1.92 45.28 60.77
C LEU A 6 -2.60 43.92 60.61
N ALA A 7 -3.91 43.91 60.28
CA ALA A 7 -4.60 42.73 59.80
C ALA A 7 -4.47 42.65 58.27
N ALA A 8 -3.82 41.59 57.79
CA ALA A 8 -3.74 41.26 56.37
C ALA A 8 -5.04 40.57 55.92
N VAL A 9 -5.69 41.11 54.90
CA VAL A 9 -6.85 40.48 54.23
C VAL A 9 -6.31 39.52 53.18
N THR A 10 -6.52 38.22 53.39
CA THR A 10 -6.25 37.17 52.40
C THR A 10 -7.48 36.98 51.51
N VAL A 11 -7.35 37.31 50.22
CA VAL A 11 -8.34 36.97 49.20
C VAL A 11 -8.16 35.50 48.82
N ALA A 12 -9.09 34.64 49.22
CA ALA A 12 -9.14 33.24 48.81
C ALA A 12 -9.70 33.15 47.38
N GLY A 13 -8.83 33.05 46.39
CA GLY A 13 -9.20 32.68 45.02
C GLY A 13 -9.58 31.20 44.94
N THR A 14 -10.84 30.90 44.66
CA THR A 14 -11.31 29.54 44.34
C THR A 14 -10.76 29.13 42.98
N LEU A 15 -9.70 28.32 42.97
CA LEU A 15 -9.24 27.60 41.78
C LEU A 15 -10.29 26.53 41.42
N ALA A 16 -11.07 26.77 40.38
CA ALA A 16 -11.89 25.74 39.76
C ALA A 16 -10.95 24.70 39.11
N ALA A 17 -10.91 23.51 39.69
CA ALA A 17 -10.20 22.38 39.09
C ALA A 17 -10.82 22.06 37.72
N PRO A 18 -10.01 21.76 36.68
CA PRO A 18 -10.55 21.35 35.40
C PRO A 18 -11.29 20.03 35.60
N VAL A 19 -12.56 19.99 35.17
CA VAL A 19 -13.32 18.75 35.08
C VAL A 19 -12.54 17.85 34.12
N ALA A 20 -11.84 16.87 34.67
CA ALA A 20 -11.24 15.81 33.87
C ALA A 20 -12.36 15.15 33.08
N ALA A 21 -12.34 15.32 31.75
CA ALA A 21 -13.20 14.56 30.87
C ALA A 21 -12.92 13.08 31.13
N THR A 22 -13.84 12.41 31.82
CA THR A 22 -13.84 10.96 31.93
C THR A 22 -13.80 10.40 30.52
N ALA A 23 -12.70 9.76 30.14
CA ALA A 23 -12.61 9.02 28.89
C ALA A 23 -13.81 8.08 28.83
N ALA A 24 -14.72 8.31 27.88
CA ALA A 24 -15.88 7.46 27.69
C ALA A 24 -15.41 6.01 27.53
N GLN A 25 -16.03 5.09 28.27
CA GLN A 25 -15.78 3.67 28.09
C GLN A 25 -16.03 3.33 26.62
N PRO A 26 -15.11 2.63 25.94
CA PRO A 26 -15.32 2.26 24.55
C PRO A 26 -16.61 1.44 24.45
N GLY A 27 -17.48 1.80 23.51
CA GLY A 27 -18.73 1.09 23.27
C GLY A 27 -18.50 -0.39 22.93
N PRO A 28 -19.58 -1.19 22.85
CA PRO A 28 -19.46 -2.60 22.48
C PRO A 28 -18.75 -2.75 21.13
N ARG A 29 -18.03 -3.86 20.95
CA ARG A 29 -17.41 -4.23 19.67
C ARG A 29 -18.43 -4.97 18.81
N PHE A 30 -18.35 -4.80 17.50
CA PHE A 30 -19.20 -5.45 16.51
C PHE A 30 -18.36 -5.91 15.34
N ASP A 31 -18.60 -7.13 14.86
CA ASP A 31 -17.83 -7.68 13.75
C ASP A 31 -18.34 -7.15 12.40
N LEU A 32 -17.75 -6.03 11.97
CA LEU A 32 -17.96 -5.44 10.65
C LEU A 32 -17.10 -6.21 9.62
N GLN A 33 -17.73 -7.05 8.80
CA GLN A 33 -17.06 -7.80 7.74
C GLN A 33 -17.29 -7.16 6.36
N ALA A 34 -16.20 -6.86 5.65
CA ALA A 34 -16.26 -6.35 4.28
C ALA A 34 -16.38 -7.51 3.29
N HIS A 35 -17.60 -7.76 2.79
CA HIS A 35 -17.89 -8.82 1.82
C HIS A 35 -17.05 -8.63 0.56
N ARG A 36 -16.18 -9.61 0.26
CA ARG A 36 -15.23 -9.58 -0.86
C ARG A 36 -14.38 -8.30 -0.91
N GLY A 37 -14.04 -7.74 0.25
CA GLY A 37 -13.31 -6.47 0.38
C GLY A 37 -14.16 -5.20 0.24
N GLY A 38 -15.49 -5.31 0.25
CA GLY A 38 -16.42 -4.19 0.06
C GLY A 38 -16.86 -4.07 -1.39
N LEU A 39 -17.47 -5.15 -1.92
CA LEU A 39 -17.94 -5.28 -3.30
C LEU A 39 -18.74 -4.06 -3.78
N GLY A 40 -19.51 -3.40 -2.92
CA GLY A 40 -20.31 -2.23 -3.28
C GLY A 40 -19.49 -0.97 -3.57
N LEU A 41 -18.22 -0.93 -3.15
CA LEU A 41 -17.33 0.24 -3.24
C LEU A 41 -16.27 0.07 -4.33
N ARG A 42 -15.76 -1.14 -4.51
CA ARG A 42 -14.69 -1.46 -5.47
C ARG A 42 -14.86 -2.91 -5.94
N VAL A 43 -14.41 -3.20 -7.16
CA VAL A 43 -14.54 -4.54 -7.75
C VAL A 43 -14.04 -5.64 -6.81
N GLU A 44 -14.91 -6.64 -6.59
CA GLU A 44 -14.78 -7.70 -5.58
C GLU A 44 -13.47 -8.47 -5.64
N ASN A 45 -13.04 -8.99 -4.48
CA ASN A 45 -11.98 -9.99 -4.37
C ASN A 45 -10.64 -9.56 -5.00
N THR A 46 -10.44 -8.26 -5.22
CA THR A 46 -9.19 -7.68 -5.68
C THR A 46 -8.35 -7.20 -4.50
N LEU A 47 -7.01 -7.20 -4.60
CA LEU A 47 -6.15 -6.55 -3.59
C LEU A 47 -6.57 -5.09 -3.34
N ALA A 48 -7.00 -4.41 -4.40
CA ALA A 48 -7.53 -3.06 -4.35
C ALA A 48 -8.77 -2.90 -3.45
N SER A 49 -9.70 -3.86 -3.46
CA SER A 49 -10.87 -3.87 -2.57
C SER A 49 -10.46 -4.10 -1.11
N PHE A 50 -9.59 -5.09 -0.85
CA PHE A 50 -9.09 -5.38 0.50
C PHE A 50 -8.28 -4.20 1.08
N GLY A 51 -7.41 -3.58 0.29
CA GLY A 51 -6.68 -2.37 0.70
C GLY A 51 -7.61 -1.22 1.05
N ASN A 52 -8.70 -1.03 0.28
CA ASN A 52 -9.72 -0.04 0.60
C ASN A 52 -10.43 -0.35 1.94
N ALA A 53 -10.81 -1.61 2.18
CA ALA A 53 -11.42 -2.03 3.44
C ALA A 53 -10.49 -1.83 4.65
N LEU A 54 -9.19 -2.14 4.52
CA LEU A 54 -8.18 -1.88 5.55
C LEU A 54 -8.09 -0.39 5.88
N ARG A 55 -8.04 0.48 4.86
CA ARG A 55 -8.01 1.95 5.03
C ARG A 55 -9.30 2.52 5.60
N LEU A 56 -10.44 1.91 5.31
CA LEU A 56 -11.73 2.30 5.88
C LEU A 56 -11.83 1.94 7.38
N GLY A 57 -11.16 0.86 7.79
CA GLY A 57 -11.20 0.32 9.14
C GLY A 57 -12.37 -0.64 9.31
N VAL A 58 -12.10 -1.92 9.06
CA VAL A 58 -13.07 -3.02 9.21
C VAL A 58 -12.56 -4.03 10.25
N SER A 59 -13.46 -4.85 10.81
CA SER A 59 -13.04 -5.91 11.74
C SER A 59 -12.46 -7.11 10.99
N THR A 60 -13.09 -7.43 9.86
CA THR A 60 -12.84 -8.66 9.12
C THR A 60 -12.88 -8.40 7.62
N LEU A 61 -11.91 -8.94 6.89
CA LEU A 61 -11.97 -9.07 5.44
C LEU A 61 -12.64 -10.40 5.12
N GLU A 62 -13.77 -10.37 4.43
CA GLU A 62 -14.44 -11.55 3.96
C GLU A 62 -14.03 -11.78 2.49
N LEU A 63 -13.75 -13.04 2.12
CA LEU A 63 -13.28 -13.39 0.79
C LEU A 63 -13.59 -14.83 0.41
N ASP A 64 -13.59 -15.10 -0.89
CA ASP A 64 -13.89 -16.41 -1.47
C ASP A 64 -12.65 -17.05 -2.08
N VAL A 65 -12.46 -18.35 -1.90
CA VAL A 65 -11.37 -19.12 -2.50
C VAL A 65 -11.90 -20.16 -3.47
N GLN A 66 -11.26 -20.23 -4.64
CA GLN A 66 -11.33 -21.32 -5.61
C GLN A 66 -9.92 -21.94 -5.79
N ILE A 67 -9.86 -23.18 -6.27
CA ILE A 67 -8.58 -23.87 -6.54
C ILE A 67 -8.42 -24.06 -8.04
N THR A 68 -7.28 -23.64 -8.59
CA THR A 68 -6.90 -23.83 -10.00
C THR A 68 -6.54 -25.28 -10.30
N GLU A 69 -6.44 -25.64 -11.58
CA GLU A 69 -6.02 -26.97 -12.04
C GLU A 69 -4.67 -27.39 -11.44
N ASP A 70 -3.71 -26.46 -11.38
CA ASP A 70 -2.37 -26.62 -10.79
C ASP A 70 -2.33 -26.38 -9.27
N GLY A 71 -3.49 -26.45 -8.60
CA GLY A 71 -3.60 -26.53 -7.14
C GLY A 71 -3.33 -25.22 -6.40
N GLN A 72 -3.50 -24.07 -7.04
CA GLN A 72 -3.29 -22.76 -6.42
C GLN A 72 -4.61 -22.19 -5.89
N ALA A 73 -4.60 -21.67 -4.66
CA ALA A 73 -5.75 -20.97 -4.09
C ALA A 73 -5.85 -19.54 -4.63
N VAL A 74 -6.79 -19.31 -5.53
CA VAL A 74 -7.12 -17.99 -6.09
C VAL A 74 -8.37 -17.43 -5.41
N VAL A 75 -8.40 -16.12 -5.24
CA VAL A 75 -9.47 -15.40 -4.55
C VAL A 75 -10.47 -14.91 -5.59
N THR A 76 -11.63 -15.56 -5.62
CA THR A 76 -12.72 -15.26 -6.56
C THR A 76 -13.98 -15.98 -6.09
N HIS A 77 -15.15 -15.35 -6.30
CA HIS A 77 -16.41 -15.90 -5.85
C HIS A 77 -16.90 -17.05 -6.74
N ASP A 78 -16.91 -16.82 -8.05
CA ASP A 78 -17.57 -17.70 -9.00
C ASP A 78 -16.67 -18.89 -9.35
N ARG A 79 -17.23 -20.10 -9.36
CA ARG A 79 -16.54 -21.30 -9.84
C ARG A 79 -16.25 -21.28 -11.33
N ARG A 80 -17.01 -20.48 -12.09
CA ARG A 80 -16.87 -20.28 -13.53
C ARG A 80 -16.45 -18.83 -13.80
N VAL A 81 -15.44 -18.64 -14.64
CA VAL A 81 -15.03 -17.31 -15.10
C VAL A 81 -16.14 -16.73 -15.97
N THR A 82 -16.78 -15.66 -15.53
CA THR A 82 -17.91 -15.06 -16.26
C THR A 82 -17.48 -13.85 -17.06
N GLY A 83 -18.06 -13.68 -18.26
CA GLY A 83 -17.82 -12.50 -19.10
C GLY A 83 -18.43 -11.21 -18.55
N THR A 84 -19.27 -11.30 -17.51
CA THR A 84 -19.81 -10.14 -16.80
C THR A 84 -18.78 -9.51 -15.87
N LYS A 85 -17.83 -10.31 -15.34
CA LYS A 85 -16.79 -9.83 -14.40
C LYS A 85 -15.39 -9.78 -15.01
N CYS A 86 -15.05 -10.73 -15.87
CA CYS A 86 -13.70 -10.88 -16.41
C CYS A 86 -13.65 -10.68 -17.93
N THR A 87 -12.45 -10.38 -18.44
CA THR A 87 -12.13 -10.25 -19.86
C THR A 87 -10.82 -10.97 -20.15
N ASP A 88 -10.79 -11.79 -21.21
CA ASP A 88 -9.55 -12.33 -21.76
C ASP A 88 -8.66 -11.20 -22.29
N THR A 89 -7.37 -11.23 -21.96
CA THR A 89 -6.42 -10.25 -22.51
C THR A 89 -5.50 -10.89 -23.55
N VAL A 90 -4.77 -11.93 -23.16
CA VAL A 90 -3.84 -12.68 -24.01
C VAL A 90 -3.80 -14.15 -23.58
N PRO A 91 -3.52 -15.09 -24.50
CA PRO A 91 -3.22 -16.46 -24.13
C PRO A 91 -1.85 -16.56 -23.42
N VAL A 92 -1.67 -17.57 -22.57
CA VAL A 92 -0.37 -17.82 -21.91
C VAL A 92 0.71 -18.15 -22.94
N THR A 93 0.38 -18.96 -23.94
CA THR A 93 1.22 -19.27 -25.09
C THR A 93 0.47 -19.05 -26.40
N PRO A 94 1.13 -18.62 -27.49
CA PRO A 94 0.49 -18.55 -28.79
C PRO A 94 -0.16 -19.88 -29.17
N GLY A 95 -1.46 -19.87 -29.47
CA GLY A 95 -2.22 -21.07 -29.82
C GLY A 95 -2.60 -21.96 -28.64
N ASP A 96 -2.59 -21.46 -27.39
CA ASP A 96 -3.14 -22.19 -26.24
C ASP A 96 -4.56 -22.70 -26.57
N PRO A 97 -4.77 -24.04 -26.59
CA PRO A 97 -6.06 -24.62 -26.96
C PRO A 97 -7.15 -24.28 -25.95
N GLU A 98 -6.78 -23.87 -24.74
CA GLU A 98 -7.72 -23.45 -23.71
C GLU A 98 -8.09 -21.96 -23.81
N PHE A 99 -7.52 -21.17 -24.72
CA PHE A 99 -7.95 -19.78 -24.92
C PHE A 99 -9.16 -19.71 -25.89
N PRO A 100 -10.22 -18.92 -25.62
CA PRO A 100 -10.42 -18.00 -24.49
C PRO A 100 -10.74 -18.71 -23.16
N TYR A 101 -10.32 -18.11 -22.05
CA TYR A 101 -10.52 -18.65 -20.71
C TYR A 101 -11.86 -18.23 -20.08
N VAL A 102 -12.42 -17.07 -20.47
CA VAL A 102 -13.77 -16.68 -20.05
C VAL A 102 -14.78 -17.73 -20.49
N GLY A 103 -15.62 -18.17 -19.55
CA GLY A 103 -16.59 -19.24 -19.74
C GLY A 103 -16.11 -20.61 -19.28
N LYS A 104 -14.90 -20.74 -18.74
CA LYS A 104 -14.38 -22.00 -18.17
C LYS A 104 -14.46 -22.05 -16.65
N TYR A 105 -14.36 -23.24 -16.08
CA TYR A 105 -14.30 -23.41 -14.64
C TYR A 105 -12.89 -23.12 -14.12
N VAL A 106 -12.79 -22.54 -12.93
CA VAL A 106 -11.50 -22.19 -12.33
C VAL A 106 -10.66 -23.46 -12.09
N ASN A 107 -11.29 -24.58 -11.73
CA ASN A 107 -10.61 -25.86 -11.51
C ASN A 107 -10.07 -26.52 -12.80
N THR A 108 -10.37 -25.99 -13.99
CA THR A 108 -9.84 -26.45 -15.28
C THR A 108 -8.85 -25.46 -15.90
N LEU A 109 -8.44 -24.43 -15.16
CA LEU A 109 -7.47 -23.44 -15.61
C LEU A 109 -6.27 -23.44 -14.67
N THR A 110 -5.07 -23.32 -15.21
CA THR A 110 -3.85 -23.11 -14.43
C THR A 110 -3.77 -21.68 -13.90
N LEU A 111 -2.95 -21.44 -12.88
CA LEU A 111 -2.69 -20.08 -12.38
C LEU A 111 -2.13 -19.15 -13.47
N ALA A 112 -1.28 -19.68 -14.35
CA ALA A 112 -0.72 -18.91 -15.47
C ALA A 112 -1.84 -18.35 -16.37
N GLN A 113 -2.84 -19.17 -16.68
CA GLN A 113 -4.01 -18.79 -17.50
C GLN A 113 -4.92 -17.81 -16.73
N VAL A 114 -5.25 -18.11 -15.48
CA VAL A 114 -6.08 -17.21 -14.66
C VAL A 114 -5.44 -15.82 -14.49
N ARG A 115 -4.10 -15.74 -14.41
CA ARG A 115 -3.37 -14.48 -14.30
C ARG A 115 -3.36 -13.63 -15.57
N THR A 116 -3.78 -14.14 -16.73
CA THR A 116 -3.96 -13.29 -17.92
C THR A 116 -5.31 -12.59 -17.93
N LEU A 117 -6.27 -12.99 -17.10
CA LEU A 117 -7.60 -12.38 -17.08
C LEU A 117 -7.59 -11.00 -16.39
N ASP A 118 -8.26 -10.03 -17.01
CA ASP A 118 -8.64 -8.78 -16.33
C ASP A 118 -10.03 -8.97 -15.72
N CYS A 119 -10.06 -9.07 -14.40
CA CYS A 119 -11.28 -9.19 -13.59
C CYS A 119 -11.56 -7.93 -12.78
N GLY A 120 -10.92 -6.80 -13.11
CA GLY A 120 -11.06 -5.53 -12.40
C GLY A 120 -11.69 -4.41 -13.24
N SER A 121 -11.62 -4.51 -14.57
CA SER A 121 -12.13 -3.45 -15.46
C SER A 121 -13.67 -3.35 -15.54
N LYS A 122 -14.41 -4.38 -15.13
CA LYS A 122 -15.87 -4.43 -15.24
C LYS A 122 -16.53 -4.17 -13.88
N ALA A 123 -17.18 -3.01 -13.75
CA ALA A 123 -18.09 -2.75 -12.65
C ALA A 123 -19.42 -3.50 -12.85
N LEU A 124 -20.05 -3.92 -11.76
CA LEU A 124 -21.34 -4.62 -11.78
C LEU A 124 -22.49 -3.63 -11.94
N ALA A 125 -23.43 -3.95 -12.83
CA ALA A 125 -24.57 -3.08 -13.13
C ALA A 125 -25.51 -2.86 -11.92
N ASP A 126 -25.58 -3.83 -11.02
CA ASP A 126 -26.38 -3.79 -9.80
C ASP A 126 -25.63 -3.17 -8.59
N LYS A 127 -24.39 -2.70 -8.78
CA LYS A 127 -23.60 -2.00 -7.76
C LYS A 127 -23.26 -0.58 -8.22
N PRO A 128 -24.23 0.35 -8.15
CA PRO A 128 -24.02 1.74 -8.58
C PRO A 128 -22.90 2.40 -7.76
N GLY A 129 -21.98 3.06 -8.43
CA GLY A 129 -20.83 3.73 -7.80
C GLY A 129 -19.64 2.81 -7.50
N GLN A 130 -19.72 1.51 -7.80
CA GLN A 130 -18.58 0.60 -7.66
C GLN A 130 -17.41 1.05 -8.54
N LEU A 131 -16.25 1.25 -7.94
CA LEU A 131 -15.05 1.66 -8.65
C LEU A 131 -14.39 0.45 -9.33
N ALA A 132 -14.20 0.55 -10.65
CA ALA A 132 -13.40 -0.38 -11.42
C ALA A 132 -11.91 -0.26 -11.04
N VAL A 133 -11.17 -1.35 -11.23
CA VAL A 133 -9.73 -1.46 -10.98
C VAL A 133 -9.08 -2.05 -12.22
N PRO A 134 -8.87 -1.26 -13.29
CA PRO A 134 -8.40 -1.79 -14.55
C PRO A 134 -7.12 -2.63 -14.44
N GLY A 135 -7.12 -3.80 -15.07
CA GLY A 135 -6.01 -4.74 -15.04
C GLY A 135 -5.83 -5.51 -13.74
N ALA A 136 -6.74 -5.40 -12.76
CA ALA A 136 -6.71 -6.29 -11.60
C ALA A 136 -7.04 -7.72 -12.01
N ARG A 137 -6.33 -8.67 -11.39
CA ARG A 137 -6.42 -10.10 -11.64
C ARG A 137 -7.04 -10.78 -10.42
N MET A 138 -7.40 -12.05 -10.55
CA MET A 138 -7.70 -12.88 -9.36
C MET A 138 -6.41 -13.02 -8.53
N PRO A 139 -6.35 -12.49 -7.31
CA PRO A 139 -5.16 -12.64 -6.49
C PRO A 139 -5.08 -14.04 -5.90
N LEU A 140 -3.90 -14.46 -5.51
CA LEU A 140 -3.72 -15.65 -4.68
C LEU A 140 -4.08 -15.34 -3.23
N LEU A 141 -4.52 -16.36 -2.50
CA LEU A 141 -4.80 -16.22 -1.07
C LEU A 141 -3.57 -15.71 -0.29
N ARG A 142 -2.36 -16.15 -0.67
CA ARG A 142 -1.09 -15.64 -0.10
C ARG A 142 -0.91 -14.13 -0.29
N GLU A 143 -1.35 -13.58 -1.42
CA GLU A 143 -1.16 -12.16 -1.75
C GLU A 143 -2.08 -11.29 -0.88
N VAL A 144 -3.27 -11.79 -0.52
CA VAL A 144 -4.15 -11.12 0.46
C VAL A 144 -3.52 -11.15 1.86
N PHE A 145 -2.92 -12.27 2.27
CA PHE A 145 -2.19 -12.35 3.54
C PHE A 145 -0.99 -11.40 3.60
N ASP A 146 -0.21 -11.35 2.52
CA ASP A 146 0.95 -10.46 2.41
C ASP A 146 0.51 -8.99 2.42
N LEU A 147 -0.64 -8.67 1.82
CA LEU A 147 -1.23 -7.33 1.91
C LEU A 147 -1.57 -6.95 3.36
N VAL A 148 -2.26 -7.82 4.11
CA VAL A 148 -2.61 -7.56 5.53
C VAL A 148 -1.35 -7.34 6.38
N LYS A 149 -0.32 -8.18 6.18
CA LYS A 149 0.98 -8.02 6.87
C LYS A 149 1.67 -6.72 6.49
N ARG A 150 1.62 -6.34 5.22
CA ARG A 150 2.24 -5.11 4.72
C ARG A 150 1.59 -3.87 5.36
N TYR A 151 0.29 -3.89 5.61
CA TYR A 151 -0.44 -2.87 6.36
C TYR A 151 -0.21 -2.90 7.88
N HIS A 152 0.52 -3.90 8.40
CA HIS A 152 0.65 -4.18 9.83
C HIS A 152 -0.73 -4.24 10.53
N ALA A 153 -1.69 -4.88 9.87
CA ALA A 153 -3.07 -5.00 10.34
C ALA A 153 -3.28 -6.30 11.13
N ASP A 154 -2.52 -6.46 12.21
CA ASP A 154 -2.51 -7.68 13.05
C ASP A 154 -3.84 -7.90 13.82
N ASP A 155 -4.64 -6.84 13.98
CA ASP A 155 -5.94 -6.87 14.63
C ASP A 155 -7.11 -7.20 13.69
N VAL A 156 -6.89 -7.13 12.37
CA VAL A 156 -7.91 -7.45 11.35
C VAL A 156 -7.99 -8.97 11.14
N LYS A 157 -9.21 -9.50 11.11
CA LYS A 157 -9.49 -10.92 10.81
C LYS A 157 -9.71 -11.15 9.32
N LEU A 158 -9.59 -12.40 8.89
CA LEU A 158 -9.99 -12.85 7.56
C LEU A 158 -11.00 -13.98 7.68
N ASN A 159 -12.16 -13.83 7.06
CA ASN A 159 -13.17 -14.86 6.96
C ASN A 159 -13.11 -15.47 5.56
N VAL A 160 -12.42 -16.61 5.45
CA VAL A 160 -12.07 -17.26 4.18
C VAL A 160 -13.13 -18.30 3.83
N GLU A 161 -13.89 -18.07 2.76
CA GLU A 161 -14.87 -19.02 2.25
C GLU A 161 -14.22 -20.06 1.32
N THR A 162 -14.36 -21.34 1.66
CA THR A 162 -14.08 -22.42 0.70
C THR A 162 -15.32 -22.69 -0.15
N LYS A 163 -15.27 -22.33 -1.44
CA LYS A 163 -16.36 -22.51 -2.40
C LYS A 163 -16.44 -23.94 -2.95
N VAL A 164 -16.56 -24.92 -2.05
CA VAL A 164 -16.82 -26.31 -2.43
C VAL A 164 -18.26 -26.44 -2.90
N GLU A 165 -18.44 -26.90 -4.13
CA GLU A 165 -19.78 -27.06 -4.72
C GLU A 165 -20.30 -28.48 -4.49
N ALA A 166 -21.08 -28.68 -3.43
CA ALA A 166 -21.61 -30.00 -3.09
C ALA A 166 -22.68 -30.50 -4.08
N GLY A 167 -23.44 -29.59 -4.70
CA GLY A 167 -24.49 -29.92 -5.67
C GLY A 167 -23.96 -30.24 -7.08
N ALA A 168 -22.74 -29.80 -7.40
CA ALA A 168 -22.05 -30.07 -8.66
C ALA A 168 -20.52 -30.26 -8.41
N PRO A 169 -20.11 -31.39 -7.80
CA PRO A 169 -18.73 -31.60 -7.34
C PRO A 169 -17.64 -31.56 -8.42
N THR A 170 -18.01 -31.70 -9.69
CA THR A 170 -17.08 -31.63 -10.83
C THR A 170 -16.78 -30.20 -11.28
N GLU A 171 -17.56 -29.21 -10.85
CA GLU A 171 -17.40 -27.80 -11.25
C GLU A 171 -16.48 -27.01 -10.31
N THR A 172 -15.99 -27.64 -9.25
CA THR A 172 -15.00 -27.09 -8.32
C THR A 172 -13.95 -28.15 -8.01
N ALA A 173 -12.84 -27.80 -7.36
CA ALA A 173 -11.88 -28.80 -6.92
C ALA A 173 -12.49 -29.74 -5.86
N PRO A 174 -11.98 -30.98 -5.72
CA PRO A 174 -12.45 -31.88 -4.67
C PRO A 174 -12.31 -31.27 -3.26
N ARG A 175 -13.27 -31.57 -2.39
CA ARG A 175 -13.32 -31.10 -0.99
C ARG A 175 -11.98 -31.24 -0.25
N GLU A 176 -11.32 -32.40 -0.40
CA GLU A 176 -10.02 -32.65 0.25
C GLU A 176 -8.95 -31.68 -0.23
N GLN A 177 -8.89 -31.41 -1.53
CA GLN A 177 -7.91 -30.49 -2.11
C GLN A 177 -8.15 -29.06 -1.61
N PHE A 178 -9.40 -28.59 -1.59
CA PHE A 178 -9.75 -27.28 -1.02
C PHE A 178 -9.24 -27.11 0.41
N VAL A 179 -9.54 -28.11 1.26
CA VAL A 179 -9.16 -28.05 2.68
C VAL A 179 -7.64 -28.04 2.83
N GLN A 180 -6.93 -28.94 2.15
CA GLN A 180 -5.48 -29.06 2.29
C GLN A 180 -4.75 -27.81 1.77
N VAL A 181 -5.12 -27.32 0.59
CA VAL A 181 -4.47 -26.13 0.00
C VAL A 181 -4.74 -24.89 0.88
N THR A 182 -6.01 -24.66 1.27
CA THR A 182 -6.36 -23.52 2.12
C THR A 182 -5.66 -23.58 3.48
N ALA A 183 -5.64 -24.74 4.14
CA ALA A 183 -4.95 -24.92 5.42
C ALA A 183 -3.42 -24.73 5.30
N ALA A 184 -2.82 -25.17 4.20
CA ALA A 184 -1.39 -25.00 3.92
C ALA A 184 -1.04 -23.52 3.73
N GLU A 185 -1.83 -22.78 2.97
CA GLU A 185 -1.67 -21.33 2.76
C GLU A 185 -1.76 -20.55 4.07
N ILE A 186 -2.79 -20.82 4.89
CA ILE A 186 -2.96 -20.18 6.21
C ILE A 186 -1.76 -20.48 7.12
N ARG A 187 -1.30 -21.74 7.16
CA ARG A 187 -0.17 -22.16 7.98
C ARG A 187 1.13 -21.47 7.54
N ARG A 188 1.40 -21.45 6.23
CA ARG A 188 2.58 -20.79 5.66
C ARG A 188 2.58 -19.30 5.96
N ALA A 189 1.42 -18.66 5.91
CA ALA A 189 1.28 -17.26 6.26
C ALA A 189 1.50 -16.99 7.75
N GLY A 190 1.40 -17.99 8.63
CA GLY A 190 1.46 -17.79 10.08
C GLY A 190 0.22 -17.07 10.64
N MET A 191 -0.90 -17.06 9.90
CA MET A 191 -2.07 -16.24 10.19
C MET A 191 -3.23 -17.02 10.83
N THR A 192 -2.98 -18.21 11.37
CA THR A 192 -4.02 -19.07 11.99
C THR A 192 -4.85 -18.33 13.06
N ALA A 193 -4.26 -17.37 13.79
CA ALA A 193 -4.97 -16.60 14.81
C ALA A 193 -5.85 -15.46 14.27
N GLN A 194 -5.67 -15.09 12.99
CA GLN A 194 -6.45 -14.06 12.30
C GLN A 194 -7.51 -14.65 11.37
N VAL A 195 -7.41 -15.93 11.02
CA VAL A 195 -8.29 -16.55 10.02
C VAL A 195 -9.44 -17.33 10.68
N THR A 196 -10.64 -17.15 10.15
CA THR A 196 -11.77 -18.08 10.27
C THR A 196 -12.03 -18.72 8.91
N VAL A 197 -12.51 -19.96 8.91
CA VAL A 197 -12.91 -20.65 7.66
C VAL A 197 -14.42 -20.77 7.65
N GLN A 198 -15.04 -20.30 6.57
CA GLN A 198 -16.47 -20.41 6.34
C GLN A 198 -16.76 -21.28 5.11
N SER A 199 -17.93 -21.92 5.08
CA SER A 199 -18.40 -22.65 3.89
C SER A 199 -19.87 -23.01 4.01
N PHE A 200 -20.57 -23.05 2.87
CA PHE A 200 -21.88 -23.73 2.77
C PHE A 200 -21.74 -25.24 2.85
N ASP A 201 -20.61 -25.79 2.41
CA ASP A 201 -20.33 -27.21 2.49
C ASP A 201 -19.80 -27.57 3.88
N TRP A 202 -20.68 -27.97 4.79
CA TRP A 202 -20.30 -28.30 6.16
C TRP A 202 -19.38 -29.52 6.23
N GLY A 203 -19.40 -30.39 5.20
CA GLY A 203 -18.42 -31.46 5.07
C GLY A 203 -16.99 -30.92 4.94
N ALA A 204 -16.77 -29.82 4.22
CA ALA A 204 -15.48 -29.14 4.15
C ALA A 204 -15.07 -28.57 5.52
N LEU A 205 -16.01 -28.01 6.28
CA LEU A 205 -15.74 -27.50 7.64
C LEU A 205 -15.34 -28.63 8.60
N MET A 206 -16.06 -29.75 8.59
CA MET A 206 -15.72 -30.94 9.38
C MET A 206 -14.33 -31.45 9.01
N ARG A 207 -14.01 -31.48 7.71
CA ARG A 207 -12.69 -31.89 7.26
C ARG A 207 -11.60 -30.88 7.64
N MET A 208 -11.88 -29.59 7.55
CA MET A 208 -10.98 -28.52 8.02
C MET A 208 -10.70 -28.64 9.52
N ARG A 209 -11.70 -28.99 10.35
CA ARG A 209 -11.49 -29.27 11.77
C ARG A 209 -10.46 -30.36 12.01
N GLN A 210 -10.46 -31.42 11.19
CA GLN A 210 -9.50 -32.51 11.31
C GLN A 210 -8.09 -32.09 10.89
N VAL A 211 -7.97 -31.30 9.82
CA VAL A 211 -6.69 -30.88 9.23
C VAL A 211 -6.04 -29.73 10.01
N GLN A 212 -6.84 -28.80 10.54
CA GLN A 212 -6.40 -27.65 11.31
C GLN A 212 -7.37 -27.35 12.47
N PRO A 213 -7.26 -28.08 13.60
CA PRO A 213 -8.21 -28.00 14.71
C PRO A 213 -8.29 -26.64 15.41
N ARG A 214 -7.30 -25.76 15.22
CA ARG A 214 -7.24 -24.44 15.87
C ARG A 214 -8.03 -23.36 15.13
N LEU A 215 -8.41 -23.58 13.88
CA LEU A 215 -9.18 -22.59 13.13
C LEU A 215 -10.62 -22.53 13.66
N PRO A 216 -11.15 -21.34 13.96
CA PRO A 216 -12.58 -21.15 14.13
C PRO A 216 -13.30 -21.44 12.81
N LEU A 217 -14.45 -22.10 12.91
CA LEU A 217 -15.26 -22.49 11.77
C LEU A 217 -16.59 -21.73 11.80
N VAL A 218 -17.03 -21.29 10.63
CA VAL A 218 -18.24 -20.51 10.43
C VAL A 218 -19.14 -21.29 9.47
N ALA A 219 -20.30 -21.73 9.96
CA ALA A 219 -21.27 -22.46 9.15
C ALA A 219 -22.13 -21.48 8.35
N LEU A 220 -21.85 -21.34 7.05
CA LEU A 220 -22.72 -20.60 6.15
C LEU A 220 -23.98 -21.42 5.90
N THR A 221 -25.11 -20.72 5.75
CA THR A 221 -26.40 -21.39 5.52
C THR A 221 -27.34 -20.52 4.72
N ASN A 222 -27.91 -21.11 3.68
CA ASN A 222 -29.20 -20.69 3.15
C ASN A 222 -30.26 -21.67 3.71
N TYR A 223 -31.41 -21.20 4.19
CA TYR A 223 -32.42 -22.07 4.80
C TYR A 223 -32.76 -23.27 3.90
N ASP A 224 -32.90 -23.04 2.59
CA ASP A 224 -33.24 -24.09 1.63
C ASP A 224 -32.15 -25.17 1.50
N SER A 225 -30.88 -24.83 1.79
CA SER A 225 -29.77 -25.81 1.78
C SER A 225 -29.85 -26.81 2.93
N LEU A 226 -30.61 -26.52 3.99
CA LEU A 226 -30.82 -27.46 5.09
C LEU A 226 -31.72 -28.63 4.68
N GLN A 227 -32.65 -28.42 3.73
CA GLN A 227 -33.61 -29.41 3.27
C GLN A 227 -34.50 -29.99 4.39
N VAL A 228 -34.91 -29.15 5.35
CA VAL A 228 -35.74 -29.56 6.50
C VAL A 228 -37.03 -30.26 6.04
N GLY A 229 -37.29 -31.46 6.57
CA GLY A 229 -38.46 -32.28 6.24
C GLY A 229 -38.38 -33.01 4.91
N LEU A 230 -37.26 -32.92 4.18
CA LEU A 230 -37.03 -33.72 2.98
C LEU A 230 -36.29 -35.02 3.34
N PRO A 231 -36.54 -36.15 2.65
CA PRO A 231 -35.90 -37.41 2.98
C PRO A 231 -34.37 -37.38 2.77
N GLY A 232 -33.63 -37.68 3.84
CA GLY A 232 -32.18 -37.92 3.81
C GLY A 232 -31.33 -36.67 3.96
N ALA A 233 -30.03 -36.87 4.16
CA ALA A 233 -29.09 -35.79 4.38
C ALA A 233 -28.91 -34.90 3.14
N SER A 234 -29.03 -33.58 3.35
CA SER A 234 -28.67 -32.60 2.33
C SER A 234 -27.20 -32.75 1.92
N PRO A 235 -26.88 -32.65 0.61
CA PRO A 235 -25.50 -32.76 0.13
C PRO A 235 -24.56 -31.71 0.74
N TRP A 236 -25.11 -30.56 1.16
CA TRP A 236 -24.38 -29.45 1.76
C TRP A 236 -23.95 -29.70 3.21
N LEU A 237 -24.62 -30.60 3.93
CA LEU A 237 -24.39 -30.78 5.37
C LEU A 237 -23.35 -31.86 5.70
N GLY A 238 -22.62 -32.35 4.70
CA GLY A 238 -21.51 -33.27 4.92
C GLY A 238 -21.91 -34.63 5.48
N GLY A 239 -23.15 -35.07 5.22
CA GLY A 239 -23.72 -36.31 5.75
C GLY A 239 -24.56 -36.15 7.01
N ILE A 240 -24.69 -34.93 7.55
CA ILE A 240 -25.69 -34.62 8.57
C ILE A 240 -27.07 -34.53 7.91
N ASP A 241 -28.05 -35.24 8.46
CA ASP A 241 -29.46 -34.96 8.22
C ASP A 241 -29.93 -33.91 9.25
N ILE A 242 -30.51 -32.81 8.78
CA ILE A 242 -30.95 -31.74 9.67
C ILE A 242 -32.16 -32.17 10.52
N ASP A 243 -32.93 -33.16 10.04
CA ASP A 243 -34.12 -33.65 10.72
C ASP A 243 -33.77 -34.47 11.97
N ASP A 244 -32.55 -35.06 12.04
CA ASP A 244 -32.00 -35.66 13.26
C ASP A 244 -31.83 -34.65 14.41
N PHE A 245 -31.82 -33.35 14.07
CA PHE A 245 -31.76 -32.24 15.01
C PHE A 245 -33.11 -31.51 15.16
N GLY A 246 -34.18 -32.05 14.56
CA GLY A 246 -35.51 -31.45 14.54
C GLY A 246 -35.58 -30.17 13.69
N GLY A 247 -34.76 -30.06 12.64
CA GLY A 247 -34.69 -28.89 11.78
C GLY A 247 -33.88 -27.72 12.36
N ASP A 248 -33.16 -27.93 13.47
CA ASP A 248 -32.45 -26.88 14.22
C ASP A 248 -30.98 -26.76 13.77
N PRO A 249 -30.61 -25.72 12.98
CA PRO A 249 -29.25 -25.56 12.49
C PRO A 249 -28.25 -25.32 13.63
N ILE A 250 -28.65 -24.71 14.73
CA ILE A 250 -27.72 -24.38 15.83
C ILE A 250 -27.25 -25.65 16.54
N LYS A 251 -28.16 -26.61 16.77
CA LYS A 251 -27.77 -27.92 17.34
C LYS A 251 -26.89 -28.71 16.39
N ALA A 252 -27.19 -28.71 15.09
CA ALA A 252 -26.37 -29.39 14.09
C ALA A 252 -24.95 -28.77 14.01
N ILE A 253 -24.85 -27.44 13.96
CA ILE A 253 -23.58 -26.69 13.99
C ILE A 253 -22.74 -27.04 15.22
N ARG A 254 -23.38 -27.14 16.38
CA ARG A 254 -22.71 -27.53 17.63
C ARG A 254 -22.11 -28.94 17.54
N SER A 255 -22.75 -29.86 16.82
CA SER A 255 -22.32 -31.27 16.76
C SER A 255 -20.94 -31.46 16.10
N PHE A 256 -20.55 -30.58 15.17
CA PHE A 256 -19.23 -30.58 14.55
C PHE A 256 -18.32 -29.43 15.00
N GLY A 257 -18.77 -28.65 15.97
CA GLY A 257 -17.95 -27.66 16.68
C GLY A 257 -17.65 -26.39 15.88
N ALA A 258 -18.52 -25.95 14.97
CA ALA A 258 -18.44 -24.59 14.45
C ALA A 258 -18.86 -23.57 15.53
N THR A 259 -18.23 -22.40 15.52
CA THR A 259 -18.38 -21.37 16.57
C THR A 259 -19.28 -20.22 16.16
N THR A 260 -19.60 -20.13 14.86
CA THR A 260 -20.42 -19.07 14.29
C THR A 260 -21.41 -19.67 13.30
N PHE A 261 -22.65 -19.21 13.38
CA PHE A 261 -23.70 -19.42 12.40
C PHE A 261 -23.80 -18.19 11.50
N SER A 262 -23.70 -18.38 10.19
CA SER A 262 -23.71 -17.31 9.19
C SER A 262 -24.85 -17.52 8.18
N PRO A 263 -26.09 -17.16 8.54
CA PRO A 263 -27.25 -17.35 7.68
C PRO A 263 -27.48 -16.19 6.70
N VAL A 264 -28.22 -16.46 5.63
CA VAL A 264 -28.94 -15.40 4.90
C VAL A 264 -29.83 -14.61 5.86
N HIS A 265 -29.93 -13.29 5.74
CA HIS A 265 -30.70 -12.49 6.71
C HIS A 265 -32.23 -12.70 6.62
N GLY A 266 -32.77 -13.01 5.44
CA GLY A 266 -34.20 -13.16 5.20
C GLY A 266 -34.56 -13.47 3.76
N PHE A 267 -35.86 -13.50 3.47
CA PHE A 267 -36.42 -13.90 2.18
C PHE A 267 -37.30 -12.81 1.57
N PRO A 268 -37.20 -12.51 0.27
CA PRO A 268 -36.19 -13.02 -0.66
C PRO A 268 -34.77 -12.59 -0.23
N GLN A 269 -33.74 -13.36 -0.63
CA GLN A 269 -32.36 -13.16 -0.20
C GLN A 269 -31.84 -11.74 -0.45
N ASN A 270 -32.23 -11.10 -1.57
CA ASN A 270 -31.83 -9.74 -1.92
C ASN A 270 -32.84 -8.67 -1.46
N GLY A 271 -33.85 -9.04 -0.66
CA GLY A 271 -34.85 -8.12 -0.15
C GLY A 271 -34.38 -7.40 1.12
N THR A 272 -35.08 -6.33 1.48
CA THR A 272 -34.79 -5.51 2.67
C THR A 272 -35.95 -5.56 3.65
N VAL A 273 -35.72 -5.20 4.91
CA VAL A 273 -36.81 -5.09 5.92
C VAL A 273 -37.89 -4.05 5.56
N SER A 274 -37.62 -3.20 4.57
CA SER A 274 -38.59 -2.22 4.07
C SER A 274 -39.48 -2.79 2.97
N ASP A 275 -39.15 -3.96 2.41
CA ASP A 275 -39.94 -4.58 1.36
C ASP A 275 -41.17 -5.29 1.95
N PRO A 276 -42.39 -5.08 1.41
CA PRO A 276 -43.60 -5.72 1.95
C PRO A 276 -43.58 -7.25 1.92
N ALA A 277 -42.83 -7.85 0.99
CA ALA A 277 -42.70 -9.29 0.84
C ALA A 277 -41.59 -9.89 1.73
N TYR A 278 -40.81 -9.06 2.42
CA TYR A 278 -39.66 -9.52 3.19
C TYR A 278 -40.08 -10.29 4.43
N ARG A 279 -39.44 -11.45 4.62
CA ARG A 279 -39.62 -12.32 5.78
C ARG A 279 -38.27 -12.53 6.44
N PRO A 280 -38.06 -12.06 7.69
CA PRO A 280 -36.78 -12.25 8.36
C PRO A 280 -36.55 -13.74 8.63
N TYR A 281 -35.39 -14.24 8.24
CA TYR A 281 -34.92 -15.55 8.71
C TYR A 281 -34.20 -15.38 10.04
N VAL A 282 -33.37 -14.35 10.12
CA VAL A 282 -32.69 -13.98 11.36
C VAL A 282 -33.63 -13.15 12.22
N THR A 283 -33.93 -13.70 13.40
CA THR A 283 -34.77 -13.09 14.41
C THR A 283 -34.04 -13.02 15.75
N ARG A 284 -34.47 -12.11 16.62
CA ARG A 284 -33.96 -12.00 18.00
C ARG A 284 -34.01 -13.32 18.76
N ASP A 285 -35.04 -14.14 18.56
CA ASP A 285 -35.16 -15.43 19.24
C ASP A 285 -34.17 -16.47 18.70
N LEU A 286 -33.91 -16.47 17.40
CA LEU A 286 -32.86 -17.28 16.77
C LEU A 286 -31.48 -16.88 17.30
N VAL A 287 -31.20 -15.57 17.39
CA VAL A 287 -29.94 -15.05 17.94
C VAL A 287 -29.77 -15.48 19.40
N ARG A 288 -30.78 -15.27 20.25
CA ARG A 288 -30.76 -15.73 21.65
C ARG A 288 -30.61 -17.24 21.75
N HIS A 289 -31.19 -18.00 20.81
CA HIS A 289 -31.05 -19.45 20.76
C HIS A 289 -29.60 -19.85 20.45
N ALA A 290 -28.96 -19.25 19.44
CA ALA A 290 -27.55 -19.46 19.12
C ALA A 290 -26.63 -19.10 20.31
N HIS A 291 -26.85 -17.94 20.94
CA HIS A 291 -26.07 -17.49 22.09
C HIS A 291 -26.16 -18.42 23.30
N ARG A 292 -27.30 -19.10 23.54
CA ARG A 292 -27.42 -20.13 24.60
C ARG A 292 -26.47 -21.31 24.40
N TYR A 293 -26.03 -21.55 23.15
CA TYR A 293 -25.04 -22.56 22.81
C TYR A 293 -23.63 -22.00 22.61
N GLY A 294 -23.42 -20.71 22.89
CA GLY A 294 -22.15 -20.02 22.67
C GLY A 294 -21.79 -19.84 21.19
N ILE A 295 -22.78 -19.93 20.29
CA ILE A 295 -22.61 -19.76 18.85
C ILE A 295 -22.94 -18.32 18.49
N LYS A 296 -22.00 -17.64 17.82
CA LYS A 296 -22.20 -16.28 17.28
C LYS A 296 -23.11 -16.29 16.06
N VAL A 297 -23.80 -15.20 15.78
CA VAL A 297 -24.64 -15.03 14.58
C VAL A 297 -24.13 -13.85 13.76
N VAL A 298 -23.71 -14.11 12.52
CA VAL A 298 -23.18 -13.10 11.59
C VAL A 298 -23.85 -13.27 10.23
N PRO A 299 -24.99 -12.61 9.96
CA PRO A 299 -25.70 -12.82 8.71
C PRO A 299 -25.12 -12.04 7.52
N TRP A 300 -25.51 -12.48 6.32
CA TRP A 300 -25.08 -11.96 5.03
C TRP A 300 -26.25 -11.89 4.02
N THR A 301 -26.15 -11.15 2.91
CA THR A 301 -25.29 -9.95 2.76
C THR A 301 -26.17 -8.74 3.00
N VAL A 302 -25.84 -7.92 3.99
CA VAL A 302 -26.73 -6.87 4.52
C VAL A 302 -26.27 -5.51 4.04
N ASP A 303 -27.00 -4.92 3.09
CA ASP A 303 -26.54 -3.72 2.40
C ASP A 303 -27.30 -2.45 2.75
N ASP A 304 -28.56 -2.50 3.19
CA ASP A 304 -29.35 -1.32 3.50
C ASP A 304 -29.37 -0.96 5.00
N VAL A 305 -29.43 0.35 5.28
CA VAL A 305 -29.42 0.89 6.66
C VAL A 305 -30.58 0.36 7.52
N PRO A 306 -31.83 0.29 7.05
CA PRO A 306 -32.92 -0.32 7.82
C PRO A 306 -32.63 -1.77 8.26
N THR A 307 -32.17 -2.63 7.35
CA THR A 307 -31.87 -4.04 7.67
C THR A 307 -30.66 -4.16 8.60
N MET A 308 -29.62 -3.33 8.41
CA MET A 308 -28.48 -3.24 9.34
C MET A 308 -28.97 -2.93 10.76
N ASN A 309 -29.79 -1.90 10.93
CA ASN A 309 -30.31 -1.50 12.24
C ASN A 309 -31.14 -2.61 12.88
N LYS A 310 -32.09 -3.19 12.14
CA LYS A 310 -32.94 -4.28 12.63
C LYS A 310 -32.12 -5.47 13.13
N LEU A 311 -31.08 -5.89 12.41
CA LEU A 311 -30.27 -7.04 12.80
C LEU A 311 -29.39 -6.73 14.01
N ILE A 312 -28.84 -5.52 14.09
CA ILE A 312 -28.15 -5.03 15.29
C ILE A 312 -29.11 -5.04 16.50
N ASP A 313 -30.35 -4.59 16.32
CA ASP A 313 -31.40 -4.61 17.36
C ASP A 313 -31.85 -6.02 17.78
N ASP A 314 -31.69 -7.00 16.90
CA ASP A 314 -31.90 -8.41 17.20
C ASP A 314 -30.73 -9.06 17.95
N GLY A 315 -29.59 -8.38 18.01
CA GLY A 315 -28.43 -8.76 18.82
C GLY A 315 -27.40 -9.62 18.08
N VAL A 316 -27.35 -9.58 16.74
CA VAL A 316 -26.31 -10.29 15.98
C VAL A 316 -24.91 -9.82 16.40
N ASP A 317 -23.89 -10.68 16.25
CA ASP A 317 -22.52 -10.40 16.67
C ASP A 317 -21.71 -9.61 15.62
N GLY A 318 -22.18 -9.62 14.37
CA GLY A 318 -21.55 -8.99 13.22
C GLY A 318 -22.47 -8.96 12.01
N LEU A 319 -22.01 -8.33 10.93
CA LEU A 319 -22.66 -8.35 9.63
C LEU A 319 -21.61 -8.46 8.52
N ILE A 320 -21.93 -9.24 7.49
CA ILE A 320 -21.22 -9.25 6.21
C ILE A 320 -21.98 -8.32 5.25
N THR A 321 -21.29 -7.32 4.70
CA THR A 321 -21.89 -6.27 3.87
C THR A 321 -21.01 -5.88 2.69
N ASP A 322 -21.64 -5.53 1.56
CA ASP A 322 -20.96 -4.94 0.40
C ASP A 322 -20.56 -3.48 0.64
N TYR A 323 -21.20 -2.82 1.61
CA TYR A 323 -21.04 -1.40 1.93
C TYR A 323 -20.51 -1.22 3.35
N PRO A 324 -19.24 -1.60 3.62
CA PRO A 324 -18.65 -1.49 4.95
C PRO A 324 -18.59 -0.05 5.46
N ASP A 325 -18.56 0.95 4.58
CA ASP A 325 -18.58 2.39 4.90
C ASP A 325 -19.93 2.80 5.50
N ARG A 326 -21.01 2.27 4.94
CA ARG A 326 -22.38 2.45 5.41
C ARG A 326 -22.57 1.81 6.77
N LEU A 327 -22.14 0.56 6.93
CA LEU A 327 -22.22 -0.12 8.24
C LEU A 327 -21.36 0.59 9.29
N ARG A 328 -20.16 1.05 8.93
CA ARG A 328 -19.31 1.84 9.84
C ARG A 328 -20.02 3.11 10.31
N THR A 329 -20.74 3.80 9.43
CA THR A 329 -21.57 4.98 9.77
C THR A 329 -22.71 4.61 10.73
N VAL A 330 -23.41 3.49 10.48
CA VAL A 330 -24.47 2.99 11.38
C VAL A 330 -23.90 2.67 12.77
N LEU A 331 -22.78 1.96 12.84
CA LEU A 331 -22.12 1.62 14.12
C LEU A 331 -21.70 2.87 14.88
N ALA A 332 -21.14 3.87 14.18
CA ALA A 332 -20.76 5.15 14.78
C ALA A 332 -21.96 5.87 15.39
N GLY A 333 -23.06 5.99 14.63
CA GLY A 333 -24.30 6.61 15.09
C GLY A 333 -24.97 5.89 16.27
N ARG A 334 -24.67 4.61 16.45
CA ARG A 334 -25.18 3.77 17.56
C ARG A 334 -24.20 3.62 18.72
N GLY A 335 -23.06 4.33 18.71
CA GLY A 335 -22.09 4.34 19.80
C GLY A 335 -21.25 3.08 19.95
N PHE A 336 -21.12 2.26 18.91
CA PHE A 336 -20.20 1.12 18.92
C PHE A 336 -18.75 1.58 18.80
N ALA A 337 -17.83 0.81 19.39
CA ALA A 337 -16.41 1.02 19.14
C ALA A 337 -16.08 0.65 17.69
N LEU A 338 -15.59 1.62 16.92
CA LEU A 338 -15.24 1.40 15.52
C LEU A 338 -13.89 0.70 15.38
N PRO A 339 -13.74 -0.24 14.43
CA PRO A 339 -12.44 -0.80 14.09
C PRO A 339 -11.45 0.28 13.63
N LYS A 340 -10.17 0.06 13.88
CA LYS A 340 -9.11 1.02 13.54
C LYS A 340 -8.90 1.06 12.02
N PRO A 341 -8.87 2.25 11.39
CA PRO A 341 -8.36 2.41 10.02
C PRO A 341 -6.85 2.17 9.93
N HIS A 342 -6.40 1.48 8.88
CA HIS A 342 -4.97 1.27 8.61
C HIS A 342 -4.52 2.13 7.43
N ALA A 343 -3.67 3.12 7.68
CA ALA A 343 -3.07 3.91 6.61
C ALA A 343 -2.27 3.01 5.66
N SER A 344 -2.26 3.34 4.37
CA SER A 344 -1.43 2.60 3.43
C SER A 344 0.05 2.73 3.81
N PRO A 345 0.80 1.61 3.85
CA PRO A 345 2.20 1.59 4.21
C PRO A 345 3.12 2.02 3.06
N PHE A 346 2.57 2.26 1.87
CA PHE A 346 3.35 2.48 0.66
C PHE A 346 3.66 3.96 0.45
N ASP A 347 4.90 4.29 0.13
CA ASP A 347 5.36 5.66 -0.11
C ASP A 347 5.44 5.97 -1.61
N ILE A 348 4.61 6.91 -2.07
CA ILE A 348 4.58 7.39 -3.45
C ILE A 348 5.33 8.72 -3.47
N GLN A 349 6.54 8.70 -4.03
CA GLN A 349 7.38 9.88 -4.11
C GLN A 349 7.33 10.49 -5.52
N ALA A 350 6.88 11.73 -5.61
CA ALA A 350 6.88 12.49 -6.85
C ALA A 350 8.29 13.04 -7.12
N HIS A 351 9.05 12.37 -7.99
CA HIS A 351 10.42 12.74 -8.37
C HIS A 351 10.42 14.16 -8.93
N ARG A 352 11.14 15.06 -8.25
CA ARG A 352 11.22 16.50 -8.57
C ARG A 352 9.85 17.18 -8.74
N GLY A 353 8.84 16.71 -8.00
CA GLY A 353 7.46 17.19 -8.09
C GLY A 353 6.60 16.56 -9.19
N GLY A 354 7.03 15.45 -9.80
CA GLY A 354 6.29 14.78 -10.88
C GLY A 354 6.71 15.30 -12.25
N ARG A 355 7.99 15.11 -12.56
CA ARG A 355 8.67 15.59 -13.78
C ARG A 355 7.97 15.22 -15.10
N ALA A 356 7.20 14.14 -15.16
CA ALA A 356 6.43 13.79 -16.37
C ALA A 356 5.22 14.73 -16.61
N THR A 357 4.77 15.47 -15.60
CA THR A 357 3.54 16.28 -15.64
C THR A 357 3.84 17.78 -15.72
N ARG A 358 4.87 18.25 -15.01
CA ARG A 358 5.30 19.66 -14.96
C ARG A 358 6.84 19.76 -14.97
N PRO A 359 7.41 20.92 -15.36
CA PRO A 359 8.85 21.16 -15.34
C PRO A 359 9.45 20.91 -13.95
N GLU A 360 10.47 20.07 -13.90
CA GLU A 360 11.06 19.53 -12.67
C GLU A 360 11.55 20.58 -11.68
N ASN A 361 11.47 20.28 -10.38
CA ASN A 361 12.06 21.10 -9.32
C ASN A 361 11.53 22.55 -9.30
N THR A 362 10.35 22.81 -9.87
CA THR A 362 9.69 24.13 -9.86
C THR A 362 8.50 24.16 -8.89
N LEU A 363 8.13 25.35 -8.39
CA LEU A 363 6.93 25.50 -7.55
C LEU A 363 5.65 25.00 -8.24
N PRO A 364 5.41 25.25 -9.55
CA PRO A 364 4.27 24.67 -10.26
C PRO A 364 4.23 23.14 -10.26
N ALA A 365 5.38 22.45 -10.34
CA ALA A 365 5.42 20.98 -10.26
C ALA A 365 5.01 20.50 -8.86
N PHE A 366 5.60 21.04 -7.81
CA PHE A 366 5.23 20.70 -6.44
C PHE A 366 3.76 21.04 -6.14
N ALA A 367 3.26 22.18 -6.63
CA ALA A 367 1.86 22.57 -6.46
C ALA A 367 0.90 21.61 -7.18
N GLU A 368 1.28 21.12 -8.36
CA GLU A 368 0.51 20.10 -9.08
C GLU A 368 0.48 18.77 -8.31
N ALA A 369 1.63 18.30 -7.82
CA ALA A 369 1.71 17.09 -7.01
C ALA A 369 0.86 17.18 -5.74
N LEU A 370 0.85 18.33 -5.05
CA LEU A 370 0.10 18.53 -3.81
C LEU A 370 -1.43 18.44 -3.99
N LYS A 371 -1.95 18.62 -5.21
CA LYS A 371 -3.39 18.44 -5.51
C LYS A 371 -3.83 16.99 -5.39
N ASN A 372 -2.91 16.04 -5.55
CA ASN A 372 -3.22 14.62 -5.49
C ASN A 372 -3.03 14.10 -4.04
N PRO A 373 -4.10 13.64 -3.36
CA PRO A 373 -4.00 13.14 -1.99
C PRO A 373 -3.20 11.83 -1.85
N ASP A 374 -3.02 11.08 -2.94
CA ASP A 374 -2.32 9.78 -2.91
C ASP A 374 -0.79 9.91 -2.96
N ILE A 375 -0.28 11.10 -3.33
CA ILE A 375 1.15 11.42 -3.25
C ILE A 375 1.51 11.67 -1.79
N SER A 376 2.48 10.90 -1.29
CA SER A 376 2.91 10.95 0.12
C SER A 376 4.17 11.77 0.31
N THR A 377 5.04 11.84 -0.69
CA THR A 377 6.34 12.50 -0.56
C THR A 377 6.65 13.31 -1.81
N LEU A 378 7.12 14.54 -1.61
CA LEU A 378 7.78 15.31 -2.66
C LEU A 378 9.27 15.02 -2.60
N GLU A 379 9.80 14.44 -3.65
CA GLU A 379 11.23 14.24 -3.81
C GLU A 379 11.78 15.46 -4.58
N LEU A 380 12.96 15.96 -4.16
CA LEU A 380 13.61 17.10 -4.79
C LEU A 380 15.12 17.12 -4.53
N ASP A 381 15.81 17.89 -5.35
CA ASP A 381 17.25 18.12 -5.26
C ASP A 381 17.58 19.50 -4.73
N THR A 382 18.76 19.65 -4.13
CA THR A 382 19.26 20.94 -3.66
C THR A 382 20.68 21.25 -4.11
N GLY A 383 20.95 22.53 -4.27
CA GLY A 383 22.28 23.13 -4.42
C GLY A 383 22.43 24.37 -3.54
N VAL A 384 23.67 24.90 -3.44
CA VAL A 384 23.99 26.09 -2.65
C VAL A 384 24.55 27.17 -3.57
N THR A 385 23.97 28.36 -3.54
CA THR A 385 24.42 29.53 -4.32
C THR A 385 25.71 30.14 -3.75
N ALA A 386 26.36 31.01 -4.53
CA ALA A 386 27.56 31.75 -4.12
C ALA A 386 27.35 32.60 -2.85
N ASP A 387 26.14 33.16 -2.68
CA ASP A 387 25.70 33.91 -1.50
C ASP A 387 25.03 33.02 -0.42
N GLY A 388 25.12 31.70 -0.57
CA GLY A 388 24.85 30.73 0.48
C GLY A 388 23.39 30.35 0.69
N HIS A 389 22.52 30.57 -0.30
CA HIS A 389 21.11 30.16 -0.30
C HIS A 389 20.95 28.72 -0.81
N LEU A 390 19.99 27.98 -0.24
CA LEU A 390 19.58 26.67 -0.75
C LEU A 390 18.57 26.85 -1.86
N VAL A 391 18.90 26.36 -3.05
CA VAL A 391 18.04 26.38 -4.24
C VAL A 391 17.72 24.96 -4.68
N VAL A 392 16.59 24.79 -5.35
CA VAL A 392 16.02 23.48 -5.71
C VAL A 392 16.21 23.24 -7.20
N LEU A 393 17.17 22.39 -7.52
CA LEU A 393 17.51 21.97 -8.89
C LEU A 393 18.37 20.71 -8.85
N HIS A 394 18.30 19.91 -9.90
CA HIS A 394 18.96 18.62 -9.94
C HIS A 394 20.46 18.68 -10.18
N ASP A 395 20.94 19.58 -11.03
CA ASP A 395 22.33 19.58 -11.47
C ASP A 395 23.19 20.57 -10.69
N ARG A 396 24.48 20.26 -10.58
CA ARG A 396 25.48 21.18 -10.00
C ARG A 396 25.70 22.41 -10.88
N THR A 397 25.35 22.32 -12.17
CA THR A 397 25.28 23.40 -13.15
C THR A 397 23.83 23.73 -13.49
N VAL A 398 23.57 24.96 -13.94
CA VAL A 398 22.26 25.31 -14.51
C VAL A 398 22.10 24.61 -15.87
N ASN A 399 21.24 23.62 -15.94
CA ASN A 399 21.14 22.76 -17.12
C ASN A 399 20.36 23.41 -18.27
N GLY A 400 21.07 23.69 -19.35
CA GLY A 400 20.50 24.29 -20.55
C GLY A 400 19.55 23.40 -21.34
N SER A 401 19.37 22.12 -21.02
CA SER A 401 18.33 21.30 -21.67
C SER A 401 16.92 21.78 -21.33
N HIS A 402 16.71 22.28 -20.11
CA HIS A 402 15.39 22.68 -19.61
C HIS A 402 15.34 24.09 -18.99
N CYS A 403 16.48 24.76 -18.81
CA CYS A 403 16.53 26.15 -18.35
C CYS A 403 17.00 27.13 -19.44
N VAL A 404 16.51 28.36 -19.37
CA VAL A 404 16.86 29.48 -20.25
C VAL A 404 17.14 30.76 -19.47
N ASP A 405 18.15 31.51 -19.92
CA ASP A 405 18.39 32.87 -19.48
C ASP A 405 17.27 33.79 -19.99
N THR A 406 16.66 34.59 -19.11
CA THR A 406 15.67 35.61 -19.52
C THR A 406 16.26 37.02 -19.58
N ALA A 407 17.07 37.38 -18.59
CA ALA A 407 17.74 38.68 -18.49
C ALA A 407 18.92 38.59 -17.50
N PRO A 408 19.92 39.49 -17.59
CA PRO A 408 20.93 39.61 -16.55
C PRO A 408 20.30 40.17 -15.28
N ALA A 409 20.77 39.72 -14.11
CA ALA A 409 20.38 40.25 -12.80
C ALA A 409 20.65 41.76 -12.70
N ARG A 410 21.75 42.22 -13.30
CA ARG A 410 22.15 43.63 -13.35
C ARG A 410 22.67 43.98 -14.73
N VAL A 411 22.46 45.22 -15.16
CA VAL A 411 23.00 45.71 -16.44
C VAL A 411 24.52 45.55 -16.45
N GLY A 412 25.04 44.84 -17.46
CA GLY A 412 26.48 44.58 -17.60
C GLY A 412 27.03 43.52 -16.64
N ASP A 413 26.20 42.67 -16.04
CA ASP A 413 26.68 41.57 -15.21
C ASP A 413 27.65 40.67 -16.01
N PRO A 414 28.94 40.59 -15.62
CA PRO A 414 29.95 39.81 -16.34
C PRO A 414 29.69 38.30 -16.28
N ALA A 415 28.84 37.86 -15.35
CA ALA A 415 28.44 36.47 -15.24
C ALA A 415 27.26 36.10 -16.15
N PHE A 416 26.65 37.03 -16.90
CA PHE A 416 25.61 36.67 -17.88
C PHE A 416 26.23 36.21 -19.21
N PRO A 417 25.73 35.15 -19.88
CA PRO A 417 24.60 34.27 -19.53
C PRO A 417 24.92 33.31 -18.37
N TYR A 418 23.88 32.92 -17.61
CA TYR A 418 24.02 32.09 -16.42
C TYR A 418 23.83 30.59 -16.70
N VAL A 419 23.02 30.23 -17.70
CA VAL A 419 22.82 28.82 -18.07
C VAL A 419 24.16 28.18 -18.46
N GLY A 420 24.42 26.98 -17.96
CA GLY A 420 25.68 26.25 -18.09
C GLY A 420 26.71 26.53 -16.99
N LYS A 421 26.50 27.55 -16.15
CA LYS A 421 27.39 27.84 -15.01
C LYS A 421 27.07 27.01 -13.79
N LEU A 422 28.05 26.87 -12.91
CA LEU A 422 27.90 26.19 -11.64
C LEU A 422 27.02 27.00 -10.70
N VAL A 423 26.12 26.32 -9.99
CA VAL A 423 25.19 26.94 -9.03
C VAL A 423 25.96 27.68 -7.93
N HIS A 424 27.09 27.11 -7.48
CA HIS A 424 27.90 27.71 -6.42
C HIS A 424 28.67 28.97 -6.86
N ASP A 425 28.70 29.28 -8.16
CA ASP A 425 29.31 30.51 -8.70
C ASP A 425 28.28 31.62 -8.94
N LEU A 426 26.98 31.31 -8.80
CA LEU A 426 25.88 32.23 -9.04
C LEU A 426 25.23 32.65 -7.72
N THR A 427 24.86 33.92 -7.61
CA THR A 427 24.04 34.45 -6.51
C THR A 427 22.56 34.10 -6.68
N LEU A 428 21.78 34.16 -5.61
CA LEU A 428 20.33 33.95 -5.69
C LEU A 428 19.64 34.97 -6.62
N GLU A 429 20.14 36.22 -6.66
CA GLU A 429 19.64 37.26 -7.57
C GLU A 429 19.77 36.84 -9.04
N GLN A 430 20.91 36.24 -9.41
CA GLN A 430 21.16 35.71 -10.76
C GLN A 430 20.31 34.48 -11.05
N ILE A 431 20.25 33.51 -10.13
CA ILE A 431 19.43 32.30 -10.31
C ILE A 431 17.94 32.64 -10.53
N ARG A 432 17.43 33.68 -9.86
CA ARG A 432 16.04 34.11 -9.99
C ARG A 432 15.68 34.69 -11.37
N THR A 433 16.63 34.98 -12.25
CA THR A 433 16.33 35.42 -13.62
C THR A 433 16.24 34.26 -14.62
N ILE A 434 16.47 33.03 -14.18
CA ILE A 434 16.49 31.84 -15.03
C ILE A 434 15.09 31.23 -15.07
N ASP A 435 14.58 30.99 -16.27
CA ASP A 435 13.31 30.30 -16.51
C ASP A 435 13.59 28.82 -16.79
N CYS A 436 13.10 27.95 -15.92
CA CYS A 436 13.18 26.49 -16.06
C CYS A 436 11.79 25.87 -16.25
N GLY A 437 10.79 26.67 -16.61
CA GLY A 437 9.42 26.23 -16.87
C GLY A 437 9.00 26.27 -18.34
N SER A 438 9.69 27.07 -19.17
CA SER A 438 9.35 27.22 -20.59
C SER A 438 9.70 26.01 -21.46
N ARG A 439 10.77 25.27 -21.13
CA ARG A 439 11.23 24.12 -21.92
C ARG A 439 10.63 22.83 -21.37
N THR A 440 10.15 21.99 -22.29
CA THR A 440 9.75 20.61 -22.02
C THR A 440 10.67 19.65 -22.76
N LEU A 441 10.95 18.50 -22.16
CA LEU A 441 11.87 17.52 -22.74
C LEU A 441 11.12 16.51 -23.63
N PRO A 442 11.69 16.08 -24.78
CA PRO A 442 11.02 15.14 -25.69
C PRO A 442 10.59 13.82 -25.05
N GLU A 443 11.32 13.34 -24.05
CA GLU A 443 11.00 12.13 -23.29
C GLU A 443 9.76 12.27 -22.39
N PHE A 444 9.26 13.49 -22.14
CA PHE A 444 8.02 13.75 -21.41
C PHE A 444 6.98 14.44 -22.32
N PRO A 445 6.39 13.71 -23.29
CA PRO A 445 5.48 14.30 -24.26
C PRO A 445 4.18 14.85 -23.65
N ARG A 446 3.86 14.48 -22.39
CA ARG A 446 2.69 14.98 -21.64
C ARG A 446 3.03 16.11 -20.65
N GLN A 447 4.30 16.48 -20.51
CA GLN A 447 4.71 17.55 -19.61
C GLN A 447 4.16 18.87 -20.14
N VAL A 448 3.52 19.65 -19.26
CA VAL A 448 2.97 20.95 -19.64
C VAL A 448 3.92 22.04 -19.17
N ALA A 449 4.44 22.82 -20.13
CA ALA A 449 5.28 23.98 -19.84
C ALA A 449 4.56 24.99 -18.94
N VAL A 450 5.32 25.68 -18.09
CA VAL A 450 4.86 26.80 -17.27
C VAL A 450 5.84 27.95 -17.47
N PRO A 451 5.71 28.74 -18.55
CA PRO A 451 6.65 29.81 -18.87
C PRO A 451 6.84 30.78 -17.70
N GLY A 452 8.09 31.13 -17.43
CA GLY A 452 8.47 32.00 -16.31
C GLY A 452 8.61 31.30 -14.96
N ALA A 453 8.40 29.99 -14.86
CA ALA A 453 8.71 29.26 -13.63
C ALA A 453 10.24 29.24 -13.42
N ARG A 454 10.68 29.64 -12.22
CA ARG A 454 12.09 29.81 -11.87
C ARG A 454 12.57 28.66 -11.00
N ILE A 455 13.90 28.55 -10.85
CA ILE A 455 14.53 27.74 -9.81
C ILE A 455 14.12 28.32 -8.44
N PRO A 456 13.37 27.58 -7.61
CA PRO A 456 12.95 28.09 -6.31
C PRO A 456 14.03 27.89 -5.24
N THR A 457 13.93 28.64 -4.16
CA THR A 457 14.61 28.34 -2.91
C THR A 457 13.91 27.21 -2.17
N LEU A 458 14.65 26.49 -1.33
CA LEU A 458 14.05 25.44 -0.49
C LEU A 458 12.99 26.01 0.48
N ASP A 459 13.19 27.23 0.99
CA ASP A 459 12.25 27.91 1.87
C ASP A 459 10.92 28.20 1.15
N GLU A 460 10.94 28.55 -0.14
CA GLU A 460 9.73 28.73 -0.97
C GLU A 460 8.97 27.41 -1.15
N VAL A 461 9.67 26.27 -1.29
CA VAL A 461 9.02 24.94 -1.35
C VAL A 461 8.37 24.59 -0.01
N PHE A 462 9.04 24.81 1.12
CA PHE A 462 8.43 24.60 2.44
C PHE A 462 7.20 25.49 2.66
N ALA A 463 7.26 26.75 2.25
CA ALA A 463 6.13 27.68 2.33
C ALA A 463 4.95 27.21 1.47
N LEU A 464 5.21 26.70 0.26
CA LEU A 464 4.18 26.11 -0.61
C LEU A 464 3.49 24.93 0.07
N VAL A 465 4.25 23.97 0.60
CA VAL A 465 3.67 22.81 1.31
C VAL A 465 2.87 23.27 2.53
N GLY A 466 3.38 24.21 3.32
CA GLY A 466 2.65 24.79 4.45
C GLY A 466 1.34 25.45 4.05
N SER A 467 1.33 26.19 2.94
CA SER A 467 0.14 26.88 2.42
C SER A 467 -0.90 25.94 1.80
N SER A 468 -0.50 24.74 1.38
CA SER A 468 -1.41 23.74 0.79
C SER A 468 -2.40 23.13 1.79
N GLY A 469 -2.15 23.28 3.10
CA GLY A 469 -2.92 22.62 4.16
C GLY A 469 -2.62 21.12 4.34
N ARG A 470 -1.79 20.51 3.48
CA ARG A 470 -1.38 19.11 3.61
C ARG A 470 -0.39 18.94 4.77
N THR A 471 -0.84 18.33 5.87
CA THR A 471 0.00 18.02 7.04
C THR A 471 0.63 16.62 6.98
N ASP A 472 0.25 15.83 5.99
CA ASP A 472 0.64 14.43 5.78
C ASP A 472 1.84 14.28 4.83
N VAL A 473 2.03 15.20 3.87
CA VAL A 473 3.08 15.11 2.84
C VAL A 473 4.48 15.20 3.44
N ARG A 474 5.39 14.32 3.02
CA ARG A 474 6.80 14.31 3.41
C ARG A 474 7.67 14.95 2.32
N MET A 475 8.92 15.21 2.66
CA MET A 475 9.95 15.74 1.77
C MET A 475 11.13 14.76 1.74
N ASN A 476 11.56 14.32 0.57
CA ASN A 476 12.82 13.59 0.40
C ASN A 476 13.81 14.49 -0.34
N ILE A 477 14.81 15.01 0.39
CA ILE A 477 15.64 16.13 -0.07
C ILE A 477 17.05 15.65 -0.36
N GLU A 478 17.44 15.67 -1.63
CA GLU A 478 18.77 15.28 -2.10
C GLU A 478 19.79 16.41 -1.94
N THR A 479 20.96 16.10 -1.38
CA THR A 479 22.13 16.97 -1.51
C THR A 479 22.89 16.63 -2.79
N LYS A 480 22.87 17.52 -3.79
CA LYS A 480 23.61 17.27 -5.03
C LYS A 480 25.07 17.68 -4.91
N ILE A 481 25.93 16.73 -4.58
CA ILE A 481 27.37 16.95 -4.34
C ILE A 481 28.16 15.70 -4.74
N SER A 482 29.40 15.91 -5.18
CA SER A 482 30.35 14.82 -5.45
C SER A 482 31.54 14.87 -4.49
N PRO A 483 32.08 13.72 -4.06
CA PRO A 483 33.33 13.67 -3.33
C PRO A 483 34.58 13.79 -4.21
N LEU A 484 34.44 13.78 -5.54
CA LEU A 484 35.55 13.74 -6.49
C LEU A 484 35.96 15.12 -7.02
N VAL A 485 35.06 16.10 -6.96
CA VAL A 485 35.28 17.44 -7.51
C VAL A 485 34.77 18.52 -6.54
N ASN A 486 35.30 19.73 -6.70
CA ASN A 486 34.96 20.88 -5.86
C ASN A 486 34.14 21.89 -6.64
N ASP A 487 32.91 21.51 -6.97
CA ASP A 487 31.98 22.24 -7.83
C ASP A 487 30.62 22.49 -7.15
N THR A 488 30.63 22.48 -5.82
CA THR A 488 29.51 22.81 -4.94
C THR A 488 30.06 23.36 -3.62
N ALA A 489 29.19 23.86 -2.72
CA ALA A 489 29.61 24.24 -1.38
C ALA A 489 30.19 23.02 -0.61
N PRO A 490 31.20 23.21 0.27
CA PRO A 490 31.77 22.12 1.05
C PRO A 490 30.69 21.33 1.81
N TYR A 491 30.77 19.99 1.78
CA TYR A 491 29.67 19.11 2.27
C TYR A 491 29.20 19.46 3.69
N ARG A 492 30.10 19.88 4.59
CA ARG A 492 29.74 20.28 5.97
C ARG A 492 28.91 21.55 6.02
N ASP A 493 29.23 22.53 5.18
CA ASP A 493 28.46 23.77 5.11
C ASP A 493 27.10 23.52 4.49
N PHE A 494 27.07 22.83 3.34
CA PHE A 494 25.83 22.44 2.66
C PHE A 494 24.90 21.65 3.59
N THR A 495 25.37 20.54 4.17
CA THR A 495 24.55 19.71 5.07
C THR A 495 24.04 20.51 6.28
N ARG A 496 24.87 21.38 6.87
CA ARG A 496 24.44 22.21 8.01
C ARG A 496 23.35 23.20 7.60
N LYS A 497 23.48 23.84 6.44
CA LYS A 497 22.45 24.74 5.91
C LYS A 497 21.14 23.98 5.70
N LEU A 498 21.19 22.79 5.12
CA LEU A 498 20.01 21.95 4.87
C LEU A 498 19.31 21.54 6.17
N VAL A 499 20.05 20.98 7.14
CA VAL A 499 19.47 20.59 8.44
C VAL A 499 18.81 21.79 9.11
N ARG A 500 19.49 22.94 9.15
CA ARG A 500 18.91 24.16 9.75
C ARG A 500 17.67 24.66 9.00
N ALA A 501 17.61 24.51 7.67
CA ALA A 501 16.42 24.89 6.90
C ALA A 501 15.23 23.99 7.26
N ILE A 502 15.44 22.67 7.32
CA ILE A 502 14.43 21.70 7.75
C ILE A 502 13.93 22.01 9.17
N GLU A 503 14.84 22.28 10.11
CA GLU A 503 14.49 22.64 11.50
C GLU A 503 13.66 23.92 11.56
N ARG A 504 14.10 24.99 10.88
CA ARG A 504 13.38 26.28 10.85
C ARG A 504 11.98 26.15 10.25
N ALA A 505 11.83 25.31 9.22
CA ALA A 505 10.55 25.08 8.57
C ALA A 505 9.60 24.17 9.38
N GLY A 506 10.08 23.54 10.46
CA GLY A 506 9.28 22.59 11.24
C GLY A 506 9.09 21.22 10.58
N PHE A 507 9.95 20.87 9.61
CA PHE A 507 9.85 19.63 8.83
C PHE A 507 10.66 18.47 9.40
N THR A 508 11.28 18.61 10.58
CA THR A 508 12.18 17.60 11.17
C THR A 508 11.64 16.16 11.18
N ARG A 509 10.31 15.97 11.33
CA ARG A 509 9.65 14.64 11.34
C ARG A 509 9.02 14.24 10.00
N ARG A 510 9.04 15.15 9.03
CA ARG A 510 8.43 15.00 7.69
C ARG A 510 9.47 15.15 6.57
N ALA A 511 10.75 15.28 6.89
CA ALA A 511 11.83 15.36 5.92
C ALA A 511 12.82 14.21 6.09
N THR A 512 13.29 13.70 4.96
CA THR A 512 14.46 12.84 4.86
C THR A 512 15.56 13.56 4.09
N ILE A 513 16.82 13.32 4.45
CA ILE A 513 17.97 13.78 3.67
C ILE A 513 18.54 12.58 2.92
N GLN A 514 18.59 12.65 1.59
CA GLN A 514 19.16 11.63 0.73
C GLN A 514 20.43 12.15 0.03
N SER A 515 21.36 11.26 -0.29
CA SER A 515 22.60 11.63 -0.99
C SER A 515 23.35 10.42 -1.53
N PHE A 516 23.96 10.56 -2.71
CA PHE A 516 25.00 9.63 -3.19
C PHE A 516 26.31 9.79 -2.41
N ASP A 517 26.65 11.02 -2.02
CA ASP A 517 27.78 11.28 -1.13
C ASP A 517 27.35 11.10 0.33
N TRP A 518 27.61 9.92 0.89
CA TRP A 518 27.17 9.56 2.23
C TRP A 518 27.86 10.35 3.34
N ARG A 519 28.86 11.20 3.03
CA ARG A 519 29.38 12.16 4.03
C ARG A 519 28.27 13.10 4.50
N THR A 520 27.33 13.48 3.64
CA THR A 520 26.23 14.37 3.99
C THR A 520 25.23 13.70 4.93
N ILE A 521 24.78 12.47 4.64
CA ILE A 521 23.82 11.76 5.50
C ILE A 521 24.43 11.42 6.86
N ARG A 522 25.70 10.97 6.89
CA ARG A 522 26.40 10.68 8.14
C ARG A 522 26.52 11.94 8.99
N TYR A 523 26.84 13.07 8.39
CA TYR A 523 26.97 14.32 9.11
C TYR A 523 25.62 14.90 9.53
N ALA A 524 24.58 14.80 8.70
CA ALA A 524 23.22 15.20 9.05
C ALA A 524 22.72 14.50 10.32
N ARG A 525 22.98 13.19 10.45
CA ARG A 525 22.69 12.43 11.67
C ARG A 525 23.35 13.04 12.90
N THR A 526 24.61 13.50 12.81
CA THR A 526 25.30 14.13 13.96
C THR A 526 24.73 15.50 14.33
N LEU A 527 24.03 16.16 13.41
CA LEU A 527 23.41 17.45 13.65
C LEU A 527 22.01 17.30 14.26
N ASP A 528 21.17 16.42 13.70
CA ASP A 528 19.86 16.10 14.26
C ASP A 528 19.43 14.66 13.93
N HIS A 529 19.44 13.80 14.96
CA HIS A 529 19.03 12.39 14.85
C HIS A 529 17.52 12.19 14.64
N ARG A 530 16.70 13.23 14.66
CA ARG A 530 15.27 13.13 14.38
C ARG A 530 14.98 13.16 12.87
N ILE A 531 15.91 13.71 12.07
CA ILE A 531 15.83 13.70 10.61
C ILE A 531 16.31 12.32 10.13
N GLU A 532 15.46 11.66 9.37
CA GLU A 532 15.76 10.38 8.73
C GLU A 532 16.70 10.59 7.54
N THR A 533 17.47 9.56 7.21
CA THR A 533 18.46 9.68 6.13
C THR A 533 18.42 8.48 5.20
N VAL A 534 18.58 8.76 3.91
CA VAL A 534 18.48 7.78 2.84
C VAL A 534 19.86 7.60 2.20
N ALA A 535 20.34 6.37 2.17
CA ALA A 535 21.52 6.00 1.41
C ALA A 535 21.11 5.84 -0.06
N LEU A 536 21.43 6.84 -0.91
CA LEU A 536 21.30 6.68 -2.35
C LEU A 536 22.43 5.78 -2.86
N VAL A 537 22.09 4.87 -3.76
CA VAL A 537 23.02 3.90 -4.34
C VAL A 537 22.86 3.87 -5.84
N TRP A 538 23.92 4.25 -6.54
CA TRP A 538 24.11 4.06 -7.96
C TRP A 538 25.12 2.94 -8.16
N GLN A 539 24.69 1.77 -8.62
CA GLN A 539 25.60 0.66 -8.88
C GLN A 539 25.13 -0.17 -10.07
N TYR A 540 26.08 -0.46 -10.97
CA TYR A 540 25.89 -1.26 -12.17
C TYR A 540 27.01 -2.31 -12.31
N GLY A 541 27.01 -3.01 -13.44
CA GLY A 541 27.98 -4.03 -13.78
C GLY A 541 29.36 -3.47 -14.16
N PRO A 542 30.28 -4.36 -14.58
CA PRO A 542 31.68 -4.00 -14.82
C PRO A 542 31.90 -2.90 -15.85
N ALA A 543 31.09 -2.84 -16.90
CA ALA A 543 31.27 -1.89 -18.00
C ALA A 543 30.88 -0.47 -17.58
N GLU A 544 29.85 -0.35 -16.74
CA GLU A 544 29.30 0.91 -16.28
C GLU A 544 29.98 1.43 -15.01
N CYS A 545 30.80 0.61 -14.35
CA CYS A 545 31.57 0.97 -13.16
C CYS A 545 33.07 0.71 -13.40
N ALA A 546 33.59 1.13 -14.55
CA ALA A 546 34.97 0.84 -14.96
C ALA A 546 36.01 1.76 -14.28
N SER A 547 35.59 2.92 -13.82
CA SER A 547 36.45 3.96 -13.24
C SER A 547 35.69 4.79 -12.19
N LEU A 548 36.45 5.53 -11.37
CA LEU A 548 35.86 6.48 -10.41
C LEU A 548 35.01 7.57 -11.09
N ALA A 549 35.26 7.87 -12.37
CA ALA A 549 34.49 8.86 -13.12
C ALA A 549 33.06 8.41 -13.41
N ASP A 550 32.77 7.11 -13.28
CA ASP A 550 31.43 6.55 -13.48
C ASP A 550 30.53 6.69 -12.24
N GLU A 551 31.07 7.23 -11.16
CA GLU A 551 30.34 7.61 -9.93
C GLU A 551 29.59 6.44 -9.24
N CYS A 552 30.01 5.20 -9.46
CA CYS A 552 29.44 4.04 -8.79
C CYS A 552 29.67 4.07 -7.27
N SER A 553 28.62 3.76 -6.50
CA SER A 553 28.55 4.00 -5.07
C SER A 553 29.27 2.95 -4.23
N LEU A 554 29.18 1.66 -4.58
CA LEU A 554 29.69 0.56 -3.74
C LEU A 554 31.04 0.05 -4.27
N GLU A 555 31.01 -0.62 -5.42
CA GLU A 555 32.20 -0.96 -6.20
C GLU A 555 32.48 0.19 -7.16
N ALA A 556 33.11 1.23 -6.61
CA ALA A 556 33.40 2.48 -7.36
C ALA A 556 34.34 2.27 -8.55
N VAL A 557 35.16 1.21 -8.49
CA VAL A 557 35.74 0.54 -9.66
C VAL A 557 35.41 -0.93 -9.49
N TYR A 558 34.64 -1.46 -10.44
CA TYR A 558 34.05 -2.77 -10.34
C TYR A 558 35.11 -3.85 -10.19
N GLY A 559 34.93 -4.73 -9.21
CA GLY A 559 35.85 -5.84 -8.95
C GLY A 559 37.24 -5.46 -8.43
N ASP A 560 37.55 -4.18 -8.21
CA ASP A 560 38.87 -3.73 -7.71
C ASP A 560 38.83 -3.40 -6.19
N PRO A 561 39.23 -4.35 -5.31
CA PRO A 561 39.25 -4.13 -3.86
C PRO A 561 40.30 -3.13 -3.37
N SER A 562 41.22 -2.69 -4.24
CA SER A 562 42.18 -1.63 -3.89
C SER A 562 41.53 -0.24 -3.89
N VAL A 563 40.41 -0.08 -4.61
CA VAL A 563 39.66 1.18 -4.69
C VAL A 563 38.56 1.19 -3.64
N LYS A 564 38.72 2.05 -2.64
CA LYS A 564 37.67 2.35 -1.65
C LYS A 564 36.75 3.42 -2.21
N SER A 565 35.46 3.15 -2.21
CA SER A 565 34.47 4.11 -2.69
C SER A 565 34.56 5.43 -1.89
N PRO A 566 34.72 6.58 -2.58
CA PRO A 566 34.64 7.89 -1.92
C PRO A 566 33.19 8.27 -1.57
N TRP A 567 32.20 7.63 -2.20
CA TRP A 567 30.77 7.89 -2.06
C TRP A 567 30.19 7.37 -0.74
N THR A 568 30.75 6.31 -0.17
CA THR A 568 30.27 5.71 1.10
C THR A 568 30.76 6.47 2.34
N GLY A 569 31.30 7.67 2.15
CA GLY A 569 31.73 8.58 3.22
C GLY A 569 32.77 7.98 4.15
N GLY A 570 33.68 7.13 3.63
CA GLY A 570 34.76 6.50 4.39
C GLY A 570 34.44 5.11 4.95
N LEU A 571 33.29 4.53 4.61
CA LEU A 571 32.96 3.13 4.90
C LEU A 571 33.38 2.23 3.74
N ASP A 572 34.12 1.17 4.03
CA ASP A 572 34.76 0.35 2.99
C ASP A 572 33.85 -0.80 2.55
N TRP A 573 33.19 -0.69 1.38
CA TRP A 573 32.32 -1.74 0.83
C TRP A 573 32.96 -3.12 0.88
N TRP A 574 34.25 -3.22 0.52
CA TRP A 574 34.96 -4.50 0.45
C TRP A 574 35.10 -5.22 1.78
N ARG A 575 34.98 -4.50 2.90
CA ARG A 575 34.94 -5.10 4.25
C ARG A 575 33.55 -5.57 4.66
N TYR A 576 32.50 -4.93 4.15
CA TYR A 576 31.12 -5.25 4.50
C TYR A 576 30.56 -6.33 3.57
N ARG A 577 30.66 -6.12 2.24
CA ARG A 577 29.99 -6.89 1.18
C ARG A 577 28.53 -7.21 1.49
N ASP A 578 27.87 -6.28 2.18
CA ASP A 578 26.50 -6.37 2.61
C ASP A 578 25.95 -4.95 2.68
N LEU A 579 25.03 -4.63 1.76
CA LEU A 579 24.48 -3.28 1.61
C LEU A 579 23.70 -2.86 2.86
N GLY A 580 22.98 -3.78 3.48
CA GLY A 580 22.20 -3.47 4.67
C GLY A 580 23.11 -3.13 5.86
N ALA A 581 24.16 -3.92 6.07
CA ALA A 581 25.14 -3.65 7.12
C ALA A 581 25.89 -2.31 6.88
N LEU A 582 26.30 -2.06 5.64
CA LEU A 582 26.99 -0.82 5.26
C LEU A 582 26.07 0.42 5.45
N ALA A 583 24.83 0.36 4.96
CA ALA A 583 23.86 1.46 5.08
C ALA A 583 23.51 1.75 6.56
N ARG A 584 23.35 0.71 7.39
CA ARG A 584 23.17 0.87 8.84
C ARG A 584 24.39 1.51 9.51
N ALA A 585 25.60 1.13 9.11
CA ALA A 585 26.83 1.76 9.61
C ALA A 585 26.95 3.23 9.20
N ALA A 586 26.36 3.63 8.05
CA ALA A 586 26.21 5.02 7.66
C ALA A 586 25.14 5.78 8.46
N GLY A 587 24.33 5.08 9.26
CA GLY A 587 23.23 5.67 10.02
C GLY A 587 21.96 5.89 9.20
N ALA A 588 21.86 5.29 8.01
CA ALA A 588 20.68 5.37 7.16
C ALA A 588 19.50 4.58 7.74
N THR A 589 18.30 5.09 7.50
CA THR A 589 17.01 4.44 7.79
C THR A 589 16.39 3.81 6.55
N THR A 590 16.82 4.28 5.37
CA THR A 590 16.29 3.85 4.08
C THR A 590 17.44 3.61 3.12
N VAL A 591 17.32 2.59 2.28
CA VAL A 591 18.13 2.40 1.08
C VAL A 591 17.28 2.79 -0.12
N SER A 592 17.80 3.72 -0.91
CA SER A 592 17.20 4.10 -2.19
C SER A 592 18.21 3.83 -3.27
N ALA A 593 17.88 2.94 -4.18
CA ALA A 593 18.85 2.35 -5.07
C ALA A 593 18.26 2.32 -6.47
N ASN A 594 19.07 2.46 -7.52
CA ASN A 594 18.57 2.26 -8.87
C ASN A 594 17.89 0.88 -8.94
N TRP A 595 16.73 0.75 -9.57
CA TRP A 595 15.98 -0.53 -9.54
C TRP A 595 16.75 -1.72 -10.15
N GLN A 596 17.89 -1.45 -10.81
CA GLN A 596 18.82 -2.40 -11.42
C GLN A 596 20.12 -2.62 -10.61
N VAL A 597 20.18 -2.23 -9.33
CA VAL A 597 21.40 -2.36 -8.50
C VAL A 597 21.99 -3.75 -8.63
N HIS A 598 23.28 -3.75 -8.97
CA HIS A 598 24.12 -4.91 -9.23
C HIS A 598 23.68 -6.16 -8.45
N ASP A 599 23.12 -7.07 -9.22
CA ASP A 599 22.80 -8.40 -8.75
C ASP A 599 23.95 -9.36 -9.16
N PRO A 600 24.47 -10.19 -8.24
CA PRO A 600 25.49 -11.18 -8.57
C PRO A 600 25.04 -12.21 -9.62
N ASP A 601 23.73 -12.41 -9.83
CA ASP A 601 23.16 -13.28 -10.87
C ASP A 601 22.85 -12.52 -12.19
N GLN A 602 23.16 -11.23 -12.26
CA GLN A 602 22.94 -10.39 -13.43
C GLN A 602 23.93 -10.77 -14.53
N GLN A 603 23.43 -11.39 -15.60
CA GLN A 603 24.25 -11.67 -16.78
C GLN A 603 24.43 -10.43 -17.66
N THR A 604 25.50 -10.40 -18.44
CA THR A 604 25.74 -9.34 -19.44
C THR A 604 24.63 -9.33 -20.48
N VAL A 605 23.85 -8.25 -20.55
CA VAL A 605 22.80 -8.09 -21.57
C VAL A 605 23.39 -7.46 -22.83
N THR A 606 23.17 -8.09 -23.98
CA THR A 606 23.74 -7.69 -25.29
C THR A 606 23.09 -6.44 -25.91
N SER A 607 21.99 -5.93 -25.34
CA SER A 607 21.30 -4.72 -25.80
C SER A 607 22.03 -3.44 -25.39
N SER A 608 22.23 -2.54 -26.37
CA SER A 608 22.72 -1.17 -26.17
C SER A 608 21.65 -0.20 -25.66
N ASP A 609 20.36 -0.55 -25.79
CA ASP A 609 19.25 0.20 -25.18
C ASP A 609 19.00 -0.33 -23.77
N TRP A 610 19.36 0.50 -22.79
CA TRP A 610 19.37 0.18 -21.37
C TRP A 610 17.98 0.20 -20.72
N TYR A 611 17.04 0.97 -21.27
CA TYR A 611 15.65 1.05 -20.79
C TYR A 611 14.80 -0.14 -21.28
N LEU A 612 15.24 -0.76 -22.39
CA LEU A 612 14.57 -1.89 -23.02
C LEU A 612 15.11 -3.25 -22.60
N ARG A 613 16.04 -3.28 -21.63
CA ARG A 613 16.25 -4.50 -20.86
C ARG A 613 14.91 -4.73 -20.11
N ARG A 614 14.05 -5.57 -20.70
CA ARG A 614 12.72 -6.01 -20.22
C ARG A 614 12.64 -7.53 -19.99
N ASP A 615 13.74 -8.25 -20.07
CA ASP A 615 13.79 -9.69 -19.78
C ASP A 615 13.93 -9.94 -18.26
N PRO A 616 12.87 -10.46 -17.59
CA PRO A 616 12.89 -10.76 -16.16
C PRO A 616 14.02 -11.69 -15.71
N ALA A 617 14.66 -12.43 -16.63
CA ALA A 617 15.82 -13.26 -16.33
C ALA A 617 17.05 -12.44 -15.85
N TYR A 618 17.06 -11.13 -16.09
CA TYR A 618 18.19 -10.24 -15.73
C TYR A 618 17.78 -9.11 -14.77
N TYR A 619 16.58 -9.17 -14.15
CA TYR A 619 16.15 -8.24 -13.09
C TYR A 619 15.92 -8.99 -11.78
N HIS A 620 16.67 -8.59 -10.77
CA HIS A 620 16.56 -9.20 -9.45
C HIS A 620 16.25 -8.16 -8.36
N GLY A 621 16.55 -6.88 -8.62
CA GLY A 621 16.24 -5.76 -7.75
C GLY A 621 17.01 -5.80 -6.42
N PRO A 622 16.77 -4.83 -5.50
CA PRO A 622 17.37 -4.89 -4.17
C PRO A 622 16.88 -6.13 -3.42
N ALA A 623 17.70 -6.71 -2.55
CA ALA A 623 17.33 -7.82 -1.67
C ALA A 623 16.35 -7.36 -0.55
N VAL A 624 15.13 -6.95 -0.94
CA VAL A 624 14.15 -6.30 -0.07
C VAL A 624 13.87 -7.08 1.21
N PRO A 625 13.63 -8.41 1.18
CA PRO A 625 13.40 -9.17 2.41
C PRO A 625 14.57 -9.07 3.39
N ALA A 626 15.81 -9.14 2.90
CA ALA A 626 16.99 -9.02 3.75
C ALA A 626 17.14 -7.61 4.34
N LEU A 627 17.00 -6.57 3.52
CA LEU A 627 17.09 -5.17 3.96
C LEU A 627 16.04 -4.85 5.04
N ARG A 628 14.79 -5.30 4.84
CA ARG A 628 13.69 -5.03 5.78
C ARG A 628 13.80 -5.88 7.04
N GLN A 629 13.89 -7.20 6.90
CA GLN A 629 13.77 -8.12 8.04
C GLN A 629 15.04 -8.22 8.89
N ARG A 630 16.22 -8.20 8.26
CA ARG A 630 17.51 -8.32 8.97
C ARG A 630 18.03 -6.98 9.48
N TYR A 631 17.80 -5.90 8.72
CA TYR A 631 18.41 -4.60 9.01
C TYR A 631 17.41 -3.51 9.42
N GLY A 632 16.11 -3.74 9.27
CA GLY A 632 15.08 -2.73 9.58
C GLY A 632 15.19 -1.50 8.69
N LEU A 633 15.66 -1.66 7.45
CA LEU A 633 15.79 -0.59 6.47
C LEU A 633 14.55 -0.56 5.57
N ALA A 634 13.99 0.63 5.36
CA ALA A 634 13.02 0.83 4.29
C ALA A 634 13.72 0.77 2.93
N VAL A 635 13.01 0.32 1.89
CA VAL A 635 13.53 0.23 0.52
C VAL A 635 12.65 1.04 -0.44
N VAL A 636 13.24 2.03 -1.08
CA VAL A 636 12.53 2.96 -2.00
C VAL A 636 13.35 3.15 -3.27
N PRO A 637 13.23 2.29 -4.30
CA PRO A 637 14.01 2.43 -5.53
C PRO A 637 13.61 3.65 -6.37
N TYR A 638 14.54 4.06 -7.24
CA TYR A 638 14.37 5.17 -8.18
C TYR A 638 14.99 4.85 -9.56
N THR A 639 14.74 5.62 -10.62
CA THR A 639 13.44 6.28 -10.87
C THR A 639 12.67 5.33 -11.77
N VAL A 640 11.49 4.89 -11.32
CA VAL A 640 10.74 3.82 -12.01
C VAL A 640 9.50 4.41 -12.69
N ASN A 641 9.46 4.34 -14.02
CA ASN A 641 8.42 5.00 -14.84
C ASN A 641 7.66 4.07 -15.78
N ASP A 642 8.06 2.80 -15.87
CA ASP A 642 7.38 1.79 -16.68
C ASP A 642 6.41 0.96 -15.83
N ALA A 643 5.19 0.73 -16.33
CA ALA A 643 4.15 0.04 -15.58
C ALA A 643 4.50 -1.41 -15.20
N ALA A 644 5.24 -2.12 -16.05
CA ALA A 644 5.66 -3.50 -15.78
C ALA A 644 6.78 -3.52 -14.74
N VAL A 645 7.75 -2.61 -14.84
CA VAL A 645 8.82 -2.47 -13.84
C VAL A 645 8.23 -2.04 -12.49
N LEU A 646 7.29 -1.10 -12.48
CA LEU A 646 6.53 -0.67 -11.29
C LEU A 646 5.84 -1.85 -10.59
N GLN A 647 5.15 -2.70 -11.36
CA GLN A 647 4.53 -3.90 -10.81
C GLN A 647 5.58 -4.84 -10.22
N HIS A 648 6.65 -5.11 -10.96
CA HIS A 648 7.71 -6.00 -10.52
C HIS A 648 8.35 -5.54 -9.20
N VAL A 649 8.71 -4.27 -9.07
CA VAL A 649 9.31 -3.77 -7.81
C VAL A 649 8.30 -3.76 -6.64
N ILE A 650 7.00 -3.59 -6.91
CA ILE A 650 5.95 -3.75 -5.90
C ILE A 650 5.88 -5.21 -5.41
N ASP A 651 6.01 -6.17 -6.33
CA ASP A 651 6.01 -7.61 -6.04
C ASP A 651 7.25 -8.02 -5.22
N LEU A 652 8.38 -7.34 -5.38
CA LEU A 652 9.56 -7.49 -4.50
C LEU A 652 9.30 -7.00 -3.05
N GLY A 653 8.23 -6.25 -2.82
CA GLY A 653 7.80 -5.83 -1.49
C GLY A 653 8.44 -4.54 -0.97
N VAL A 654 8.88 -3.65 -1.88
CA VAL A 654 9.47 -2.33 -1.54
C VAL A 654 8.51 -1.46 -0.71
N ASP A 655 9.04 -0.56 0.11
CA ASP A 655 8.23 0.30 0.97
C ASP A 655 7.69 1.53 0.23
N GLY A 656 8.31 1.91 -0.89
CA GLY A 656 7.85 3.01 -1.75
C GLY A 656 8.58 3.05 -3.07
N ILE A 657 8.26 4.01 -3.94
CA ILE A 657 8.93 4.21 -5.23
C ILE A 657 9.04 5.70 -5.53
N ILE A 658 10.20 6.11 -6.05
CA ILE A 658 10.43 7.42 -6.67
C ILE A 658 10.15 7.31 -8.16
N THR A 659 9.26 8.16 -8.68
CA THR A 659 8.80 8.13 -10.08
C THR A 659 8.62 9.53 -10.67
N ASP A 660 8.89 9.67 -11.97
CA ASP A 660 8.56 10.86 -12.75
C ASP A 660 7.06 10.98 -13.04
N ASP A 661 6.33 9.85 -13.06
CA ASP A 661 4.88 9.77 -13.33
C ASP A 661 4.10 9.22 -12.11
N PRO A 662 3.80 10.09 -11.11
CA PRO A 662 3.05 9.68 -9.93
C PRO A 662 1.68 9.10 -10.26
N ASP A 663 1.00 9.58 -11.31
CA ASP A 663 -0.33 9.10 -11.66
C ASP A 663 -0.28 7.64 -12.14
N LEU A 664 0.76 7.27 -12.90
CA LEU A 664 0.99 5.88 -13.29
C LEU A 664 1.28 5.01 -12.06
N LEU A 665 2.18 5.44 -11.18
CA LEU A 665 2.49 4.74 -9.94
C LEU A 665 1.25 4.55 -9.06
N ILE A 666 0.42 5.59 -8.91
CA ILE A 666 -0.83 5.53 -8.14
C ILE A 666 -1.77 4.47 -8.71
N ARG A 667 -1.97 4.43 -10.04
CA ARG A 667 -2.82 3.39 -10.67
C ARG A 667 -2.30 1.98 -10.38
N VAL A 668 -0.99 1.76 -10.49
CA VAL A 668 -0.38 0.45 -10.17
C VAL A 668 -0.49 0.14 -8.68
N ALA A 669 -0.26 1.11 -7.79
CA ALA A 669 -0.39 0.94 -6.34
C ALA A 669 -1.83 0.60 -5.92
N ILE A 670 -2.83 1.30 -6.47
CA ILE A 670 -4.26 1.03 -6.25
C ILE A 670 -4.58 -0.42 -6.60
N ARG A 671 -4.15 -0.90 -7.77
CA ARG A 671 -4.37 -2.29 -8.23
C ARG A 671 -3.84 -3.32 -7.23
N ASN A 672 -2.74 -3.01 -6.56
CA ASN A 672 -2.09 -3.86 -5.57
C ASN A 672 -2.60 -3.63 -4.13
N GLY A 673 -3.68 -2.86 -3.94
CA GLY A 673 -4.23 -2.59 -2.62
C GLY A 673 -3.40 -1.62 -1.78
N LEU A 674 -2.47 -0.88 -2.39
CA LEU A 674 -1.55 0.02 -1.70
C LEU A 674 -1.98 1.48 -1.75
N ARG A 675 -3.12 1.80 -2.37
CA ARG A 675 -3.77 3.12 -2.33
C ARG A 675 -5.29 3.02 -2.44
#